data_AF-A0A146FN41-F1
#
_entry.id   AF-A0A146FN41-F1
#
_cell.length_a   1.000
_cell.length_b   1.000
_cell.length_c   1.000
_cell.angle_alpha   90.00
_cell.angle_beta   90.00
_cell.angle_gamma   90.00
#
_symmetry.space_group_name_H-M   'P 1'
#
loop_
_entity.id
_entity.type
_entity.pdbx_description
1 polymer ?
#
loop_
_entity_poly.entity_id
_entity_poly.type
_entity_poly.pdbx_seq_one_letter_code
_entity_poly.pdbx_strand_id
1 'polypeptide(L)'
;MNSSKSHCHQSTRAKVPGFSLVAGIFQEYFETHNGLEGGKGGLAIMGTTATGILYLLSPVTFTLLTRYPHLPKSCAFVGLFLSVSGSLLSSFATTVWQMIVTQGVICGLGNGLVFSPTTLYLDQWFVRRKGLAYGIMWAGKSICGVALPFVTSACLDRFGAKTTLRAWTVVTLLTLSVTLPFIRPRIPPAPSTTPQPLNLAFLKLATFWMLQLGNIIQSFGYFLPSTYLPSYTTTAAGLSDTTGTLLVALFNATSVVGGIVLGSLCDRFAVSNIMLLSSVGSGMSVLLFWGLSASSPSASFPQAAIALLVLFSITYGFFAGGFSSTWSGVLTQVKREVPSMETGLVFGLLAGGRGIGSVISGPLSSALMQRGSITGQENGEIGYTTDYGALILFTGVTAIFGGWSWIGSIIYQSSTSIFTPAIMATDPSLQDPLLSLRRAIAAGNLPTPTTSSDLSDQNATDDLAKATHLYFQHPLPQTIPLTTPTRFVSSSSDSAVDLRSIFFAWQKKDVAIPEYIASAQELNESLKQKERKEGEEEEKVQNLVFVERLDLLTWLEGASDESEYIKPLEGAAAAAAAAASAAAQAQASANIASGAAGGVSAVPSGAPGAGGAAQTQQGKAAKVIDPRLQEIYNGERKMGDRNSVLRGIKPTDFSHVRKTAESMLGRNRSRPGQYPAGVKAGSKPQSMVVPSPSAGLSQPRKASKTQDPIILLSPSASSLIRMSNVRSFLQDGVFIPPDHPTLSMSNSNILYISRPLRMHSDPSSSSLRPGGGSSSQITSRKPTRFILVDSTANFRPDYWQRLVAVFTTGQTWQFKSYKWSSPPELFKHATGVYVGWRGEDIPREVKSWGRGVQSYAVERWDEKGGVHGAGRWRDREVVEGIWTAIEEGMRLRGWGSK
;
A
#
# COMPACT_ATOMS: atom_id res chain seq x y z
N MET A 1 20.22 6.51 16.47
CA MET A 1 18.77 6.26 16.28
C MET A 1 17.86 6.99 17.27
N ASN A 2 18.28 7.27 18.51
CA ASN A 2 17.43 7.97 19.51
C ASN A 2 17.28 9.48 19.28
N SER A 3 18.30 10.18 18.77
CA SER A 3 18.19 11.62 18.43
C SER A 3 17.12 11.86 17.35
N SER A 4 17.08 11.08 16.27
CA SER A 4 16.09 11.26 15.18
C SER A 4 14.63 11.06 15.63
N LYS A 5 14.36 10.21 16.64
CA LYS A 5 13.02 10.02 17.20
C LYS A 5 12.60 11.19 18.10
N SER A 6 13.53 11.73 18.89
CA SER A 6 13.29 12.92 19.72
C SER A 6 12.94 14.15 18.88
N HIS A 7 13.64 14.35 17.75
CA HIS A 7 13.39 15.48 16.84
C HIS A 7 12.06 15.36 16.07
N CYS A 8 11.61 14.13 15.76
CA CYS A 8 10.29 13.91 15.16
C CYS A 8 9.16 14.31 16.13
N HIS A 9 9.29 13.99 17.42
CA HIS A 9 8.33 14.42 18.44
C HIS A 9 8.26 15.94 18.61
N GLN A 10 9.41 16.63 18.53
CA GLN A 10 9.49 18.10 18.65
C GLN A 10 8.89 18.81 17.44
N SER A 11 9.18 18.31 16.22
CA SER A 11 8.54 18.78 14.98
C SER A 11 7.02 18.56 15.03
N THR A 12 6.55 17.47 15.65
CA THR A 12 5.12 17.12 15.66
C THR A 12 4.23 18.07 16.47
N ARG A 13 4.82 18.81 17.42
CA ARG A 13 4.12 19.78 18.27
C ARG A 13 3.85 21.13 17.59
N ALA A 14 4.54 21.47 16.51
CA ALA A 14 4.55 22.82 15.92
C ALA A 14 3.76 22.96 14.60
N LYS A 15 2.86 22.02 14.30
CA LYS A 15 2.40 21.77 12.92
C LYS A 15 1.07 22.40 12.53
N VAL A 16 0.34 23.03 13.45
CA VAL A 16 -0.95 23.63 13.11
C VAL A 16 -0.87 25.15 13.20
N PRO A 17 -1.11 25.87 12.09
CA PRO A 17 -1.17 27.31 12.09
C PRO A 17 -2.35 27.76 12.97
N GLY A 18 -2.01 28.42 14.09
CA GLY A 18 -2.94 28.72 15.18
C GLY A 18 -3.95 29.83 14.89
N PHE A 19 -3.97 30.41 13.68
CA PHE A 19 -4.76 31.60 13.42
C PHE A 19 -6.26 31.33 13.55
N SER A 20 -6.74 30.16 13.09
CA SER A 20 -8.13 29.75 13.27
C SER A 20 -8.55 29.64 14.75
N LEU A 21 -7.60 29.51 15.68
CA LEU A 21 -7.88 29.44 17.13
C LEU A 21 -8.05 30.83 17.75
N VAL A 22 -7.52 31.87 17.10
CA VAL A 22 -7.59 33.26 17.57
C VAL A 22 -8.47 34.14 16.68
N ALA A 23 -9.04 33.58 15.61
CA ALA A 23 -9.89 34.29 14.66
C ALA A 23 -11.09 34.96 15.34
N GLY A 24 -11.68 34.33 16.38
CA GLY A 24 -12.77 34.91 17.16
C GLY A 24 -12.38 36.18 17.91
N ILE A 25 -11.16 36.24 18.45
CA ILE A 25 -10.66 37.44 19.15
C ILE A 25 -10.41 38.58 18.17
N PHE A 26 -9.85 38.26 16.99
CA PHE A 26 -9.73 39.27 15.93
C PHE A 26 -11.10 39.77 15.49
N GLN A 27 -12.09 38.89 15.35
CA GLN A 27 -13.46 39.27 15.02
C GLN A 27 -14.02 40.29 16.02
N GLU A 28 -13.98 39.96 17.30
CA GLU A 28 -14.48 40.84 18.37
C GLU A 28 -13.73 42.18 18.41
N TYR A 29 -12.41 42.17 18.24
CA TYR A 29 -11.61 43.38 18.19
C TYR A 29 -11.99 44.30 17.01
N PHE A 30 -12.22 43.74 15.83
CA PHE A 30 -12.60 44.54 14.66
C PHE A 30 -14.05 45.04 14.73
N GLU A 31 -14.95 44.29 15.38
CA GLU A 31 -16.34 44.71 15.61
C GLU A 31 -16.43 45.86 16.64
N THR A 32 -15.57 45.85 17.66
CA THR A 32 -15.53 46.88 18.72
C THR A 32 -14.83 48.17 18.27
N HIS A 33 -13.76 48.07 17.47
CA HIS A 33 -12.92 49.22 17.11
C HIS A 33 -13.23 49.84 15.73
N ASN A 34 -14.30 49.42 15.03
CA ASN A 34 -14.69 49.89 13.68
C ASN A 34 -13.50 50.00 12.70
N GLY A 35 -12.56 49.06 12.77
CA GLY A 35 -11.28 49.16 12.07
C GLY A 35 -11.31 48.75 10.59
N LEU A 36 -12.42 48.20 10.10
CA LEU A 36 -12.56 47.66 8.73
C LEU A 36 -13.88 48.12 8.09
N GLU A 37 -13.81 48.57 6.84
CA GLU A 37 -14.98 48.93 6.06
C GLU A 37 -15.67 47.64 5.54
N GLY A 38 -16.88 47.35 6.01
CA GLY A 38 -17.69 46.20 5.59
C GLY A 38 -18.72 45.74 6.62
N GLY A 39 -19.63 44.85 6.21
CA GLY A 39 -20.69 44.33 7.07
C GLY A 39 -20.19 43.47 8.23
N LYS A 40 -20.71 43.73 9.44
CA LYS A 40 -20.30 43.12 10.73
C LYS A 40 -20.33 41.58 10.72
N GLY A 41 -21.25 40.95 9.98
CA GLY A 41 -21.36 39.48 9.90
C GLY A 41 -20.28 38.78 9.07
N GLY A 42 -19.43 39.50 8.33
CA GLY A 42 -18.46 38.89 7.42
C GLY A 42 -17.22 38.30 8.10
N LEU A 43 -16.85 38.76 9.30
CA LEU A 43 -15.59 38.35 9.93
C LEU A 43 -15.58 36.90 10.42
N ALA A 44 -16.71 36.36 10.88
CA ALA A 44 -16.83 34.95 11.27
C ALA A 44 -16.52 33.99 10.11
N ILE A 45 -16.81 34.42 8.88
CA ILE A 45 -16.57 33.66 7.65
C ILE A 45 -15.07 33.44 7.43
N MET A 46 -14.20 34.34 7.89
CA MET A 46 -12.75 34.21 7.72
C MET A 46 -12.20 32.93 8.39
N GLY A 47 -12.54 32.70 9.67
CA GLY A 47 -12.02 31.56 10.44
C GLY A 47 -12.55 30.20 9.96
N THR A 48 -13.83 30.15 9.59
CA THR A 48 -14.46 28.96 9.02
C THR A 48 -13.96 28.68 7.60
N THR A 49 -13.73 29.71 6.79
CA THR A 49 -13.14 29.58 5.44
C THR A 49 -11.70 29.08 5.50
N ALA A 50 -10.87 29.60 6.42
CA ALA A 50 -9.49 29.13 6.59
C ALA A 50 -9.44 27.63 6.93
N THR A 51 -10.28 27.21 7.87
CA THR A 51 -10.34 25.83 8.34
C THR A 51 -11.00 24.90 7.29
N GLY A 52 -12.07 25.38 6.64
CA GLY A 52 -12.78 24.67 5.59
C GLY A 52 -11.90 24.41 4.37
N ILE A 53 -11.17 25.43 3.88
CA ILE A 53 -10.24 25.28 2.74
C ILE A 53 -9.11 24.31 3.08
N LEU A 54 -8.51 24.41 4.28
CA LEU A 54 -7.46 23.48 4.71
C LEU A 54 -7.93 22.01 4.62
N TYR A 55 -9.12 21.73 5.13
CA TYR A 55 -9.67 20.38 5.14
C TYR A 55 -10.19 19.92 3.76
N LEU A 56 -10.88 20.77 3.00
CA LEU A 56 -11.37 20.46 1.65
C LEU A 56 -10.26 20.31 0.61
N LEU A 57 -9.13 20.99 0.80
CA LEU A 57 -7.93 20.84 -0.04
C LEU A 57 -7.17 19.53 0.24
N SER A 58 -7.41 18.92 1.41
CA SER A 58 -6.66 17.72 1.84
C SER A 58 -6.83 16.52 0.90
N PRO A 59 -8.03 16.11 0.43
CA PRO A 59 -8.16 15.03 -0.54
C PRO A 59 -7.27 15.23 -1.77
N VAL A 60 -7.28 16.43 -2.36
CA VAL A 60 -6.50 16.75 -3.57
C VAL A 60 -5.02 16.73 -3.28
N THR A 61 -4.58 17.41 -2.21
CA THR A 61 -3.16 17.52 -1.88
C THR A 61 -2.58 16.17 -1.48
N PHE A 62 -3.25 15.41 -0.62
CA PHE A 62 -2.78 14.09 -0.24
C PHE A 62 -2.71 13.14 -1.43
N THR A 63 -3.71 13.15 -2.34
CA THR A 63 -3.69 12.36 -3.58
C THR A 63 -2.50 12.72 -4.47
N LEU A 64 -2.25 14.01 -4.65
CA LEU A 64 -1.15 14.49 -5.48
C LEU A 64 0.21 14.09 -4.88
N LEU A 65 0.35 14.20 -3.55
CA LEU A 65 1.59 13.87 -2.84
C LEU A 65 1.86 12.36 -2.77
N THR A 66 0.84 11.50 -2.73
CA THR A 66 1.03 10.05 -2.87
C THR A 66 1.31 9.65 -4.32
N ARG A 67 0.65 10.26 -5.30
CA ARG A 67 0.90 10.01 -6.73
C ARG A 67 2.33 10.40 -7.15
N TYR A 68 2.84 11.51 -6.61
CA TYR A 68 4.15 12.09 -6.95
C TYR A 68 5.05 12.28 -5.71
N PRO A 69 5.84 11.26 -5.33
CA PRO A 69 6.65 11.26 -4.09
C PRO A 69 7.75 12.34 -4.00
N HIS A 70 8.04 13.05 -5.08
CA HIS A 70 9.03 14.13 -5.12
C HIS A 70 8.44 15.52 -4.78
N LEU A 71 7.12 15.70 -4.92
CA LEU A 71 6.43 16.96 -4.65
C LEU A 71 6.31 17.37 -3.16
N PRO A 72 6.32 16.47 -2.15
CA PRO A 72 6.07 16.87 -0.76
C PRO A 72 6.98 17.98 -0.23
N LYS A 73 8.25 18.01 -0.64
CA LYS A 73 9.19 19.07 -0.22
C LYS A 73 8.84 20.42 -0.82
N SER A 74 8.64 20.45 -2.14
CA SER A 74 8.25 21.68 -2.85
C SER A 74 6.89 22.19 -2.38
N CYS A 75 5.95 21.29 -2.13
CA CYS A 75 4.63 21.60 -1.60
C CYS A 75 4.71 22.31 -0.24
N ALA A 76 5.56 21.83 0.67
CA ALA A 76 5.75 22.46 1.98
C ALA A 76 6.36 23.87 1.88
N PHE A 77 7.33 24.10 0.98
CA PHE A 77 7.91 25.43 0.77
C PHE A 77 6.93 26.41 0.11
N VAL A 78 6.15 25.95 -0.88
CA VAL A 78 5.09 26.75 -1.49
C VAL A 78 4.01 27.08 -0.45
N GLY A 79 3.65 26.12 0.40
CA GLY A 79 2.73 26.33 1.50
C GLY A 79 3.22 27.38 2.50
N LEU A 80 4.49 27.31 2.91
CA LEU A 80 5.13 28.34 3.75
C LEU A 80 5.03 29.73 3.12
N PHE A 81 5.40 29.84 1.84
CA PHE A 81 5.38 31.10 1.12
C PHE A 81 3.96 31.68 1.06
N LEU A 82 2.95 30.86 0.76
CA LEU A 82 1.54 31.27 0.73
C LEU A 82 1.04 31.69 2.11
N SER A 83 1.32 30.93 3.17
CA SER A 83 0.90 31.28 4.54
C SER A 83 1.52 32.59 5.03
N VAL A 84 2.80 32.81 4.74
CA VAL A 84 3.50 34.05 5.14
C VAL A 84 3.01 35.23 4.31
N SER A 85 2.85 35.05 3.00
CA SER A 85 2.36 36.11 2.10
C SER A 85 0.92 36.49 2.46
N GLY A 86 0.02 35.50 2.68
CA GLY A 86 -1.36 35.76 3.09
C GLY A 86 -1.45 36.51 4.40
N SER A 87 -0.68 36.10 5.41
CA SER A 87 -0.67 36.76 6.72
C SER A 87 -0.08 38.18 6.65
N LEU A 88 0.96 38.38 5.83
CA LEU A 88 1.55 39.69 5.61
C LEU A 88 0.57 40.63 4.90
N LEU A 89 -0.07 40.17 3.81
CA LEU A 89 -1.07 40.92 3.07
C LEU A 89 -2.28 41.26 3.94
N SER A 90 -2.68 40.36 4.84
CA SER A 90 -3.76 40.62 5.80
C SER A 90 -3.47 41.81 6.71
N SER A 91 -2.20 42.10 7.02
CA SER A 91 -1.83 43.29 7.83
C SER A 91 -2.09 44.64 7.14
N PHE A 92 -2.29 44.63 5.82
CA PHE A 92 -2.62 45.81 5.02
C PHE A 92 -4.09 45.88 4.63
N ALA A 93 -4.91 44.90 5.03
CA ALA A 93 -6.32 44.87 4.70
C ALA A 93 -7.07 46.04 5.36
N THR A 94 -7.89 46.73 4.58
CA THR A 94 -8.78 47.82 5.06
C THR A 94 -10.26 47.44 4.98
N THR A 95 -10.59 46.39 4.23
CA THR A 95 -11.96 45.88 4.06
C THR A 95 -12.08 44.42 4.49
N VAL A 96 -13.29 44.02 4.90
CA VAL A 96 -13.57 42.66 5.38
C VAL A 96 -13.28 41.60 4.31
N TRP A 97 -13.62 41.87 3.04
CA TRP A 97 -13.42 40.92 1.95
C TRP A 97 -11.94 40.67 1.64
N GLN A 98 -11.09 41.71 1.75
CA GLN A 98 -9.64 41.57 1.64
C GLN A 98 -9.08 40.63 2.71
N MET A 99 -9.62 40.69 3.94
CA MET A 99 -9.18 39.83 5.03
C MET A 99 -9.64 38.38 4.85
N ILE A 100 -10.84 38.16 4.32
CA ILE A 100 -11.31 36.81 3.97
C ILE A 100 -10.44 36.19 2.87
N VAL A 101 -10.07 36.95 1.84
CA VAL A 101 -9.19 36.45 0.78
C VAL A 101 -7.79 36.16 1.29
N THR A 102 -7.19 37.09 2.03
CA THR A 102 -5.79 36.95 2.49
C THR A 102 -5.64 35.91 3.59
N GLN A 103 -6.48 36.00 4.63
CA GLN A 103 -6.36 35.19 5.83
C GLN A 103 -7.23 33.93 5.83
N GLY A 104 -8.38 33.98 5.15
CA GLY A 104 -9.21 32.81 4.89
C GLY A 104 -8.62 31.94 3.77
N VAL A 105 -8.55 32.49 2.56
CA VAL A 105 -8.21 31.72 1.35
C VAL A 105 -6.70 31.47 1.21
N ILE A 106 -5.89 32.52 1.09
CA ILE A 106 -4.45 32.38 0.80
C ILE A 106 -3.73 31.65 1.94
N CYS A 107 -3.96 32.09 3.19
CA CYS A 107 -3.45 31.39 4.36
C CYS A 107 -4.02 29.98 4.52
N GLY A 108 -5.32 29.75 4.27
CA GLY A 108 -5.93 28.42 4.33
C GLY A 108 -5.27 27.43 3.34
N LEU A 109 -5.04 27.87 2.10
CA LEU A 109 -4.31 27.10 1.08
C LEU A 109 -2.88 26.80 1.52
N GLY A 110 -2.12 27.82 1.96
CA GLY A 110 -0.75 27.64 2.42
C GLY A 110 -0.64 26.66 3.58
N ASN A 111 -1.55 26.79 4.55
CA ASN A 111 -1.63 25.94 5.72
C ASN A 111 -1.98 24.49 5.37
N GLY A 112 -2.88 24.27 4.41
CA GLY A 112 -3.18 22.93 3.87
C GLY A 112 -1.98 22.28 3.20
N LEU A 113 -1.23 23.04 2.39
CA LEU A 113 -0.04 22.56 1.69
C LEU A 113 1.13 22.25 2.64
N VAL A 114 1.23 22.91 3.79
CA VAL A 114 2.18 22.56 4.86
C VAL A 114 1.69 21.34 5.65
N PHE A 115 0.38 21.25 5.92
CA PHE A 115 -0.23 20.19 6.71
C PHE A 115 -0.12 18.81 6.04
N SER A 116 -0.35 18.71 4.73
CA SER A 116 -0.37 17.43 4.01
C SER A 116 0.96 16.64 4.04
N PRO A 117 2.11 17.19 3.58
CA PRO A 117 3.37 16.43 3.55
C PRO A 117 3.83 16.06 4.97
N THR A 118 3.57 16.95 5.92
CA THR A 118 3.94 16.78 7.31
C THR A 118 3.21 15.60 7.97
N THR A 119 1.92 15.45 7.64
CA THR A 119 1.09 14.36 8.14
C THR A 119 1.39 13.06 7.40
N LEU A 120 1.63 13.12 6.09
CA LEU A 120 2.04 11.96 5.28
C LEU A 120 3.31 11.31 5.84
N TYR A 121 4.30 12.12 6.24
CA TYR A 121 5.52 11.58 6.83
C TYR A 121 5.34 11.06 8.25
N LEU A 122 4.43 11.64 9.05
CA LEU A 122 4.12 11.12 10.38
C LEU A 122 3.70 9.63 10.30
N ASP A 123 2.85 9.30 9.33
CA ASP A 123 2.40 7.94 9.07
C ASP A 123 3.55 6.97 8.75
N GLN A 124 4.56 7.41 8.01
CA GLN A 124 5.72 6.58 7.66
C GLN A 124 6.60 6.26 8.88
N TRP A 125 6.71 7.19 9.83
CA TRP A 125 7.57 7.04 11.01
C TRP A 125 6.97 6.11 12.07
N PHE A 126 5.65 6.10 12.23
CA PHE A 126 4.98 5.39 13.31
C PHE A 126 4.01 4.31 12.80
N VAL A 127 4.36 3.04 13.04
CA VAL A 127 3.54 1.87 12.62
C VAL A 127 2.77 1.28 13.81
N ARG A 128 3.45 0.93 14.92
CA ARG A 128 2.83 0.29 16.10
C ARG A 128 2.12 1.24 17.06
N ARG A 129 2.51 2.51 17.09
CA ARG A 129 2.00 3.54 18.03
C ARG A 129 1.49 4.75 17.25
N LYS A 130 0.71 4.46 16.22
CA LYS A 130 0.31 5.44 15.22
C LYS A 130 -0.73 6.38 15.80
N GLY A 131 -1.71 5.85 16.52
CA GLY A 131 -2.70 6.64 17.24
C GLY A 131 -2.11 7.53 18.30
N LEU A 132 -1.11 7.07 19.06
CA LEU A 132 -0.36 7.95 19.97
C LEU A 132 0.35 9.10 19.22
N ALA A 133 0.96 8.83 18.07
CA ALA A 133 1.65 9.85 17.29
C ALA A 133 0.69 10.92 16.74
N TYR A 134 -0.47 10.51 16.22
CA TYR A 134 -1.53 11.42 15.81
C TYR A 134 -2.14 12.18 17.01
N GLY A 135 -2.29 11.54 18.16
CA GLY A 135 -2.74 12.18 19.39
C GLY A 135 -1.81 13.30 19.83
N ILE A 136 -0.48 13.08 19.81
CA ILE A 136 0.52 14.13 20.12
C ILE A 136 0.49 15.26 19.08
N MET A 137 0.26 14.95 17.80
CA MET A 137 0.13 15.97 16.75
C MET A 137 -1.05 16.90 17.01
N TRP A 138 -2.24 16.34 17.28
CA TRP A 138 -3.44 17.11 17.58
C TRP A 138 -3.33 17.84 18.92
N ALA A 139 -2.68 17.24 19.92
CA ALA A 139 -2.38 17.90 21.18
C ALA A 139 -1.56 19.18 20.99
N GLY A 140 -0.62 19.22 20.04
CA GLY A 140 0.14 20.44 19.70
C GLY A 140 -0.75 21.61 19.28
N LYS A 141 -1.76 21.35 18.43
CA LYS A 141 -2.79 22.34 18.06
C LYS A 141 -3.53 22.85 19.30
N SER A 142 -3.95 21.95 20.17
CA SER A 142 -4.74 22.29 21.35
C SER A 142 -3.94 23.09 22.38
N ILE A 143 -2.65 22.79 22.58
CA ILE A 143 -1.74 23.59 23.44
C ILE A 143 -1.67 25.05 22.94
N CYS A 144 -1.54 25.23 21.62
CA CYS A 144 -1.55 26.56 21.02
C CYS A 144 -2.88 27.29 21.30
N GLY A 145 -4.01 26.57 21.29
CA GLY A 145 -5.33 27.12 21.62
C GLY A 145 -5.55 27.49 23.08
N VAL A 146 -4.68 27.06 24.00
CA VAL A 146 -4.72 27.51 25.41
C VAL A 146 -4.02 28.86 25.57
N ALA A 147 -2.81 29.01 25.01
CA ALA A 147 -1.98 30.18 25.26
C ALA A 147 -2.20 31.33 24.26
N LEU A 148 -2.40 31.03 22.98
CA LEU A 148 -2.48 32.05 21.92
C LEU A 148 -3.64 33.04 22.08
N PRO A 149 -4.84 32.65 22.56
CA PRO A 149 -5.92 33.61 22.79
C PRO A 149 -5.52 34.77 23.71
N PHE A 150 -4.93 34.46 24.87
CA PHE A 150 -4.50 35.48 25.84
C PHE A 150 -3.37 36.37 25.30
N VAL A 151 -2.37 35.76 24.65
CA VAL A 151 -1.26 36.51 24.04
C VAL A 151 -1.76 37.45 22.95
N THR A 152 -2.71 36.97 22.14
CA THR A 152 -3.27 37.75 21.02
C THR A 152 -4.12 38.90 21.52
N SER A 153 -5.01 38.66 22.49
CA SER A 153 -5.81 39.72 23.14
C SER A 153 -4.91 40.80 23.75
N ALA A 154 -3.91 40.42 24.57
CA ALA A 154 -2.98 41.38 25.16
C ALA A 154 -2.17 42.17 24.10
N CYS A 155 -1.81 41.54 22.98
CA CYS A 155 -1.13 42.23 21.88
C CYS A 155 -2.06 43.19 21.13
N LEU A 156 -3.32 42.82 20.92
CA LEU A 156 -4.31 43.65 20.26
C LEU A 156 -4.61 44.92 21.07
N ASP A 157 -4.79 44.79 22.38
CA ASP A 157 -5.08 45.92 23.27
C ASP A 157 -3.91 46.90 23.33
N ARG A 158 -2.67 46.40 23.30
CA ARG A 158 -1.46 47.23 23.46
C ARG A 158 -0.90 47.78 22.16
N PHE A 159 -0.95 47.04 21.07
CA PHE A 159 -0.24 47.36 19.81
C PHE A 159 -1.16 47.49 18.59
N GLY A 160 -2.44 47.14 18.73
CA GLY A 160 -3.44 47.18 17.67
C GLY A 160 -3.34 46.06 16.62
N ALA A 161 -4.41 45.89 15.84
CA ALA A 161 -4.55 44.78 14.88
C ALA A 161 -3.43 44.67 13.84
N LYS A 162 -3.02 45.79 13.22
CA LYS A 162 -2.00 45.80 12.16
C LYS A 162 -0.65 45.28 12.66
N THR A 163 -0.22 45.73 13.84
CA THR A 163 1.06 45.32 14.44
C THR A 163 1.00 43.87 14.88
N THR A 164 -0.12 43.43 15.48
CA THR A 164 -0.32 42.04 15.91
C THR A 164 -0.31 41.07 14.72
N LEU A 165 -0.93 41.41 13.58
CA LEU A 165 -0.88 40.58 12.36
C LEU A 165 0.54 40.50 11.74
N ARG A 166 1.32 41.58 11.81
CA ARG A 166 2.74 41.56 11.39
C ARG A 166 3.58 40.68 12.29
N ALA A 167 3.41 40.80 13.62
CA ALA A 167 4.06 39.94 14.59
C ALA A 167 3.68 38.46 14.36
N TRP A 168 2.40 38.18 14.09
CA TRP A 168 1.91 36.85 13.75
C TRP A 168 2.59 36.27 12.50
N THR A 169 2.79 37.11 11.48
CA THR A 169 3.49 36.72 10.26
C THR A 169 4.94 36.32 10.55
N VAL A 170 5.65 37.11 11.37
CA VAL A 170 7.04 36.82 11.77
C VAL A 170 7.11 35.52 12.58
N VAL A 171 6.21 35.32 13.54
CA VAL A 171 6.15 34.09 14.35
C VAL A 171 5.87 32.87 13.48
N THR A 172 4.93 32.96 12.55
CA THR A 172 4.61 31.88 11.61
C THR A 172 5.79 31.57 10.71
N LEU A 173 6.46 32.60 10.15
CA LEU A 173 7.64 32.45 9.31
C LEU A 173 8.78 31.76 10.09
N LEU A 174 9.11 32.22 11.30
CA LEU A 174 10.17 31.65 12.11
C LEU A 174 9.87 30.20 12.50
N THR A 175 8.65 29.94 12.98
CA THR A 175 8.25 28.61 13.44
C THR A 175 8.29 27.58 12.31
N LEU A 176 7.73 27.91 11.14
CA LEU A 176 7.72 27.02 9.99
C LEU A 176 9.10 26.90 9.33
N SER A 177 9.87 27.99 9.23
CA SER A 177 11.23 27.94 8.66
C SER A 177 12.18 27.10 9.49
N VAL A 178 12.04 27.14 10.82
CA VAL A 178 12.83 26.29 11.71
C VAL A 178 12.37 24.84 11.61
N THR A 179 11.06 24.56 11.54
CA THR A 179 10.54 23.19 11.65
C THR A 179 10.55 22.40 10.34
N LEU A 180 10.36 23.05 9.19
CA LEU A 180 10.30 22.41 7.87
C LEU A 180 11.56 21.61 7.48
N PRO A 181 12.81 22.09 7.71
CA PRO A 181 14.02 21.34 7.38
C PRO A 181 14.18 20.03 8.15
N PHE A 182 13.54 19.91 9.31
CA PHE A 182 13.57 18.70 10.14
C PHE A 182 12.57 17.64 9.69
N ILE A 183 11.61 17.99 8.84
CA ILE A 183 10.59 17.09 8.32
C ILE A 183 11.20 16.28 7.17
N ARG A 184 11.59 15.03 7.45
CA ARG A 184 12.23 14.13 6.48
C ARG A 184 11.40 12.86 6.24
N PRO A 185 11.30 12.40 4.98
CA PRO A 185 10.70 11.11 4.67
C PRO A 185 11.52 9.99 5.32
N ARG A 186 10.84 8.98 5.88
CA ARG A 186 11.52 7.77 6.40
C ARG A 186 11.92 6.84 5.26
N ILE A 187 11.05 6.72 4.27
CA ILE A 187 11.26 5.88 3.10
C ILE A 187 11.87 6.79 2.03
N PRO A 188 13.09 6.51 1.54
CA PRO A 188 13.67 7.32 0.48
C PRO A 188 12.72 7.31 -0.73
N PRO A 189 12.37 8.49 -1.28
CA PRO A 189 11.50 8.55 -2.45
C PRO A 189 12.15 7.71 -3.56
N ALA A 190 11.38 6.79 -4.15
CA ALA A 190 11.87 5.99 -5.25
C ALA A 190 12.39 6.93 -6.36
N PRO A 191 13.58 6.68 -6.94
CA PRO A 191 14.15 7.54 -7.98
C PRO A 191 13.34 7.55 -9.28
N SER A 192 12.25 6.77 -9.35
CA SER A 192 11.34 6.75 -10.48
C SER A 192 10.39 7.96 -10.45
N THR A 193 10.44 8.78 -11.49
CA THR A 193 9.45 9.83 -11.78
C THR A 193 8.10 9.26 -12.22
N THR A 194 7.98 7.94 -12.35
CA THR A 194 6.74 7.27 -12.73
C THR A 194 5.71 7.42 -11.61
N PRO A 195 4.51 7.88 -11.93
CA PRO A 195 3.51 8.15 -10.92
C PRO A 195 2.98 6.82 -10.35
N GLN A 196 2.85 6.74 -9.02
CA GLN A 196 2.47 5.51 -8.32
C GLN A 196 0.98 5.19 -8.54
N PRO A 197 0.60 4.00 -9.02
CA PRO A 197 -0.80 3.67 -9.27
C PRO A 197 -1.62 3.80 -7.99
N LEU A 198 -2.76 4.49 -8.05
CA LEU A 198 -3.62 4.67 -6.90
C LEU A 198 -4.59 3.48 -6.81
N ASN A 199 -4.52 2.73 -5.72
CA ASN A 199 -5.53 1.70 -5.45
C ASN A 199 -6.75 2.34 -4.79
N LEU A 200 -7.84 2.47 -5.56
CA LEU A 200 -9.12 3.02 -5.11
C LEU A 200 -10.11 1.94 -4.64
N ALA A 201 -9.67 0.68 -4.48
CA ALA A 201 -10.54 -0.42 -4.06
C ALA A 201 -11.23 -0.14 -2.71
N PHE A 202 -10.59 0.61 -1.82
CA PHE A 202 -11.18 0.98 -0.53
C PHE A 202 -12.44 1.85 -0.64
N LEU A 203 -12.64 2.57 -1.75
CA LEU A 203 -13.88 3.34 -1.99
C LEU A 203 -15.11 2.44 -2.19
N LYS A 204 -14.90 1.14 -2.47
CA LYS A 204 -15.99 0.16 -2.54
C LYS A 204 -16.34 -0.44 -1.18
N LEU A 205 -15.54 -0.19 -0.14
CA LEU A 205 -15.78 -0.73 1.20
C LEU A 205 -16.88 0.05 1.90
N ALA A 206 -17.95 -0.64 2.29
CA ALA A 206 -18.99 -0.09 3.16
C ALA A 206 -18.40 0.41 4.49
N THR A 207 -17.41 -0.33 5.05
CA THR A 207 -16.68 0.05 6.27
C THR A 207 -16.09 1.45 6.18
N PHE A 208 -15.47 1.81 5.05
CA PHE A 208 -14.89 3.13 4.85
C PHE A 208 -15.95 4.22 4.86
N TRP A 209 -17.04 4.06 4.09
CA TRP A 209 -18.10 5.06 4.02
C TRP A 209 -18.86 5.24 5.32
N MET A 210 -19.04 4.18 6.10
CA MET A 210 -19.65 4.26 7.42
C MET A 210 -18.79 5.07 8.41
N LEU A 211 -17.47 4.84 8.43
CA LEU A 211 -16.53 5.60 9.25
C LEU A 211 -16.44 7.07 8.78
N GLN A 212 -16.43 7.27 7.46
CA GLN A 212 -16.42 8.60 6.84
C GLN A 212 -17.70 9.39 7.16
N LEU A 213 -18.88 8.74 7.09
CA LEU A 213 -20.17 9.37 7.38
C LEU A 213 -20.26 9.81 8.85
N GLY A 214 -19.84 8.95 9.79
CA GLY A 214 -19.74 9.32 11.20
C GLY A 214 -18.83 10.54 11.42
N ASN A 215 -17.67 10.58 10.74
CA ASN A 215 -16.77 11.73 10.78
C ASN A 215 -17.41 13.01 10.19
N ILE A 216 -18.18 12.93 9.11
CA ILE A 216 -18.90 14.08 8.54
C ILE A 216 -19.99 14.57 9.50
N ILE A 217 -20.83 13.66 10.01
CA ILE A 217 -21.94 14.00 10.92
C ILE A 217 -21.39 14.69 12.18
N GLN A 218 -20.36 14.11 12.79
CA GLN A 218 -19.69 14.70 13.95
C GLN A 218 -19.13 16.10 13.67
N SER A 219 -18.73 16.39 12.43
CA SER A 219 -18.12 17.67 12.05
C SER A 219 -19.11 18.82 11.95
N PHE A 220 -20.40 18.56 11.72
CA PHE A 220 -21.42 19.60 11.73
C PHE A 220 -21.58 20.26 13.11
N GLY A 221 -21.53 19.46 14.19
CA GLY A 221 -21.64 19.96 15.56
C GLY A 221 -20.31 20.39 16.20
N TYR A 222 -19.18 19.83 15.76
CA TYR A 222 -17.92 19.97 16.49
C TYR A 222 -17.44 21.41 16.72
N PHE A 223 -17.62 22.29 15.74
CA PHE A 223 -17.11 23.67 15.80
C PHE A 223 -18.04 24.63 16.55
N LEU A 224 -19.28 24.21 16.81
CA LEU A 224 -20.32 25.08 17.38
C LEU A 224 -20.02 25.46 18.83
N PRO A 225 -19.65 24.53 19.74
CA PRO A 225 -19.26 24.86 21.10
C PRO A 225 -18.12 25.88 21.17
N SER A 226 -17.02 25.65 20.45
CA SER A 226 -15.86 26.55 20.54
C SER A 226 -16.17 27.97 20.03
N THR A 227 -17.14 28.11 19.12
CA THR A 227 -17.52 29.39 18.52
C THR A 227 -18.51 30.15 19.41
N TYR A 228 -19.52 29.46 19.96
CA TYR A 228 -20.64 30.10 20.65
C TYR A 228 -20.55 30.04 22.19
N LEU A 229 -19.58 29.30 22.76
CA LEU A 229 -19.44 29.22 24.22
C LEU A 229 -19.13 30.58 24.87
N PRO A 230 -18.24 31.45 24.32
CA PRO A 230 -18.04 32.79 24.87
C PRO A 230 -19.31 33.64 24.83
N SER A 231 -20.00 33.70 23.69
CA SER A 231 -21.24 34.47 23.56
C SER A 231 -22.37 33.92 24.45
N TYR A 232 -22.46 32.60 24.61
CA TYR A 232 -23.41 31.98 25.53
C TYR A 232 -23.16 32.40 26.98
N THR A 233 -21.90 32.45 27.41
CA THR A 233 -21.56 32.82 28.80
C THR A 233 -21.96 34.26 29.12
N THR A 234 -21.89 35.17 28.14
CA THR A 234 -22.18 36.59 28.34
C THR A 234 -23.66 36.90 28.15
N THR A 235 -24.28 36.41 27.07
CA THR A 235 -25.66 36.75 26.73
C THR A 235 -26.70 35.91 27.46
N ALA A 236 -26.42 34.63 27.72
CA ALA A 236 -27.39 33.70 28.31
C ALA A 236 -27.12 33.38 29.79
N ALA A 237 -25.85 33.30 30.20
CA ALA A 237 -25.48 33.04 31.60
C ALA A 237 -25.14 34.31 32.40
N GLY A 238 -25.02 35.48 31.77
CA GLY A 238 -24.71 36.75 32.43
C GLY A 238 -23.34 36.80 33.13
N LEU A 239 -22.38 35.97 32.68
CA LEU A 239 -21.04 35.86 33.23
C LEU A 239 -20.07 36.82 32.51
N SER A 240 -18.94 37.13 33.18
CA SER A 240 -17.86 37.95 32.62
C SER A 240 -17.25 37.32 31.35
N ASP A 241 -16.86 38.17 30.38
CA ASP A 241 -16.18 37.78 29.13
C ASP A 241 -14.92 36.93 29.37
N THR A 242 -14.22 37.22 30.47
CA THR A 242 -13.04 36.46 30.92
C THR A 242 -13.37 35.00 31.22
N THR A 243 -14.56 34.71 31.75
CA THR A 243 -15.00 33.35 32.06
C THR A 243 -15.21 32.54 30.77
N GLY A 244 -15.85 33.13 29.76
CA GLY A 244 -16.04 32.48 28.45
C GLY A 244 -14.71 32.10 27.79
N THR A 245 -13.74 33.01 27.83
CA THR A 245 -12.38 32.76 27.31
C THR A 245 -11.65 31.67 28.10
N LEU A 246 -11.78 31.67 29.44
CA LEU A 246 -11.20 30.63 30.31
C LEU A 246 -11.80 29.25 30.04
N LEU A 247 -13.10 29.17 29.76
CA LEU A 247 -13.77 27.91 29.41
C LEU A 247 -13.29 27.35 28.06
N VAL A 248 -13.10 28.20 27.04
CA VAL A 248 -12.50 27.79 25.77
C VAL A 248 -11.05 27.34 25.95
N ALA A 249 -10.27 28.03 26.80
CA ALA A 249 -8.92 27.61 27.14
C ALA A 249 -8.91 26.25 27.86
N LEU A 250 -9.86 26.02 28.77
CA LEU A 250 -10.02 24.73 29.47
C LEU A 250 -10.41 23.61 28.51
N PHE A 251 -11.33 23.86 27.57
CA PHE A 251 -11.69 22.94 26.49
C PHE A 251 -10.47 22.53 25.66
N ASN A 252 -9.61 23.49 25.29
CA ASN A 252 -8.38 23.19 24.57
C ASN A 252 -7.38 22.42 25.45
N ALA A 253 -7.25 22.73 26.74
CA ALA A 253 -6.36 22.03 27.65
C ALA A 253 -6.75 20.55 27.82
N THR A 254 -8.04 20.25 28.00
CA THR A 254 -8.52 18.87 28.11
C THR A 254 -8.49 18.13 26.77
N SER A 255 -8.61 18.84 25.65
CA SER A 255 -8.41 18.28 24.31
C SER A 255 -7.00 17.73 24.08
N VAL A 256 -5.98 18.27 24.74
CA VAL A 256 -4.60 17.71 24.73
C VAL A 256 -4.61 16.30 25.30
N VAL A 257 -5.22 16.13 26.48
CA VAL A 257 -5.30 14.85 27.19
C VAL A 257 -6.17 13.88 26.40
N GLY A 258 -7.34 14.33 25.93
CA GLY A 258 -8.27 13.56 25.10
C GLY A 258 -7.63 13.01 23.83
N GLY A 259 -6.88 13.85 23.11
CA GLY A 259 -6.15 13.44 21.90
C GLY A 259 -5.12 12.33 22.17
N ILE A 260 -4.33 12.46 23.23
CA ILE A 260 -3.32 11.45 23.60
C ILE A 260 -3.98 10.16 24.05
N VAL A 261 -4.99 10.23 24.92
CA VAL A 261 -5.68 9.06 25.48
C VAL A 261 -6.43 8.34 24.38
N LEU A 262 -7.38 8.98 23.69
CA LEU A 262 -8.18 8.33 22.65
C LEU A 262 -7.31 7.85 21.48
N GLY A 263 -6.27 8.59 21.11
CA GLY A 263 -5.27 8.14 20.14
C GLY A 263 -4.55 6.85 20.59
N SER A 264 -4.13 6.77 21.85
CA SER A 264 -3.49 5.56 22.39
C SER A 264 -4.43 4.37 22.50
N LEU A 265 -5.72 4.60 22.77
CA LEU A 265 -6.74 3.55 22.74
C LEU A 265 -6.90 2.99 21.33
N CYS A 266 -6.82 3.84 20.27
CA CYS A 266 -6.95 3.40 18.87
C CYS A 266 -5.84 2.46 18.41
N ASP A 267 -4.70 2.45 19.10
CA ASP A 267 -3.64 1.49 18.84
C ASP A 267 -3.93 0.10 19.45
N ARG A 268 -4.89 -0.02 20.38
CA ARG A 268 -5.18 -1.25 21.15
C ARG A 268 -6.57 -1.83 20.89
N PHE A 269 -7.58 -0.99 20.73
CA PHE A 269 -8.98 -1.40 20.57
C PHE A 269 -9.51 -1.07 19.17
N ALA A 270 -10.63 -1.70 18.80
CA ALA A 270 -11.31 -1.42 17.54
C ALA A 270 -11.73 0.06 17.45
N VAL A 271 -11.43 0.72 16.33
CA VAL A 271 -11.66 2.16 16.17
C VAL A 271 -13.14 2.53 16.25
N SER A 272 -14.06 1.67 15.77
CA SER A 272 -15.50 1.91 15.89
C SER A 272 -15.96 2.08 17.34
N ASN A 273 -15.42 1.30 18.28
CA ASN A 273 -15.78 1.40 19.70
C ASN A 273 -15.27 2.71 20.33
N ILE A 274 -14.10 3.17 19.90
CA ILE A 274 -13.50 4.41 20.42
C ILE A 274 -14.19 5.63 19.83
N MET A 275 -14.53 5.58 18.53
CA MET A 275 -15.36 6.61 17.89
C MET A 275 -16.72 6.69 18.58
N LEU A 276 -17.36 5.56 18.91
CA LEU A 276 -18.61 5.55 19.69
C LEU A 276 -18.41 6.18 21.07
N LEU A 277 -17.39 5.77 21.83
CA LEU A 277 -17.08 6.32 23.15
C LEU A 277 -16.90 7.84 23.11
N SER A 278 -16.14 8.33 22.14
CA SER A 278 -15.89 9.76 21.91
C SER A 278 -17.17 10.51 21.47
N SER A 279 -17.99 9.90 20.63
CA SER A 279 -19.24 10.46 20.11
C SER A 279 -20.32 10.56 21.18
N VAL A 280 -20.55 9.46 21.93
CA VAL A 280 -21.49 9.42 23.05
C VAL A 280 -21.03 10.34 24.18
N GLY A 281 -19.74 10.31 24.54
CA GLY A 281 -19.20 11.17 25.60
C GLY A 281 -19.31 12.66 25.26
N SER A 282 -19.03 13.04 24.02
CA SER A 282 -19.19 14.43 23.57
C SER A 282 -20.67 14.84 23.45
N GLY A 283 -21.53 13.96 22.96
CA GLY A 283 -22.97 14.19 22.88
C GLY A 283 -23.63 14.35 24.25
N MET A 284 -23.32 13.46 25.20
CA MET A 284 -23.79 13.56 26.60
C MET A 284 -23.28 14.84 27.27
N SER A 285 -22.02 15.22 27.03
CA SER A 285 -21.48 16.47 27.55
C SER A 285 -22.29 17.68 27.06
N VAL A 286 -22.61 17.73 25.77
CA VAL A 286 -23.42 18.82 25.21
C VAL A 286 -24.84 18.79 25.77
N LEU A 287 -25.52 17.64 25.73
CA LEU A 287 -26.93 17.57 26.08
C LEU A 287 -27.18 17.75 27.59
N LEU A 288 -26.29 17.23 28.43
CA LEU A 288 -26.44 17.34 29.88
C LEU A 288 -25.80 18.63 30.39
N PHE A 289 -24.52 18.83 30.16
CA PHE A 289 -23.81 19.93 30.82
C PHE A 289 -24.06 21.28 30.16
N TRP A 290 -24.04 21.38 28.82
CA TRP A 290 -24.35 22.65 28.13
C TRP A 290 -25.86 22.91 28.00
N GLY A 291 -26.65 21.85 27.77
CA GLY A 291 -28.10 21.95 27.70
C GLY A 291 -28.77 22.39 29.00
N LEU A 292 -28.20 22.02 30.15
CA LEU A 292 -28.73 22.39 31.47
C LEU A 292 -28.08 23.65 32.05
N SER A 293 -27.12 24.29 31.36
CA SER A 293 -26.28 25.34 31.95
C SER A 293 -26.85 26.76 32.03
N ALA A 294 -28.17 27.00 32.02
CA ALA A 294 -28.65 28.38 32.14
C ALA A 294 -28.90 28.77 33.60
N SER A 295 -28.76 30.05 33.89
CA SER A 295 -29.15 30.68 35.14
C SER A 295 -29.56 32.10 34.80
N SER A 296 -30.83 32.44 35.00
CA SER A 296 -31.31 33.81 34.84
C SER A 296 -30.53 34.76 35.76
N PRO A 297 -30.48 36.08 35.46
CA PRO A 297 -29.87 37.09 36.34
C PRO A 297 -30.45 37.11 37.78
N SER A 298 -31.63 36.52 37.98
CA SER A 298 -32.35 36.38 39.25
C SER A 298 -32.19 35.02 39.93
N ALA A 299 -31.43 34.07 39.36
CA ALA A 299 -31.29 32.73 39.90
C ALA A 299 -30.38 32.71 41.14
N SER A 300 -30.84 32.06 42.20
CA SER A 300 -30.23 32.01 43.53
C SER A 300 -28.83 31.35 43.57
N PHE A 301 -28.35 30.75 42.46
CA PHE A 301 -27.10 29.99 42.41
C PHE A 301 -26.28 30.18 41.11
N PRO A 302 -25.58 31.31 40.91
CA PRO A 302 -24.68 31.55 39.76
C PRO A 302 -23.54 30.50 39.64
N GLN A 303 -23.19 29.85 40.75
CA GLN A 303 -22.10 28.86 40.78
C GLN A 303 -22.46 27.55 40.06
N ALA A 304 -23.74 27.19 40.00
CA ALA A 304 -24.18 25.95 39.36
C ALA A 304 -23.99 25.99 37.83
N ALA A 305 -24.34 27.10 37.17
CA ALA A 305 -24.09 27.29 35.74
C ALA A 305 -22.60 27.27 35.40
N ILE A 306 -21.77 27.96 36.18
CA ILE A 306 -20.31 27.93 35.99
C ILE A 306 -19.79 26.49 36.14
N ALA A 307 -20.21 25.76 37.17
CA ALA A 307 -19.80 24.37 37.38
C ALA A 307 -20.20 23.47 36.22
N LEU A 308 -21.42 23.61 35.69
CA LEU A 308 -21.88 22.86 34.52
C LEU A 308 -21.08 23.21 33.26
N LEU A 309 -20.79 24.49 33.01
CA LEU A 309 -19.98 24.92 31.87
C LEU A 309 -18.51 24.48 31.98
N VAL A 310 -17.97 24.41 33.19
CA VAL A 310 -16.64 23.84 33.46
C VAL A 310 -16.63 22.34 33.18
N LEU A 311 -17.61 21.60 33.70
CA LEU A 311 -17.77 20.17 33.42
C LEU A 311 -17.95 19.90 31.93
N PHE A 312 -18.75 20.72 31.25
CA PHE A 312 -18.91 20.71 29.80
C PHE A 312 -17.57 20.89 29.09
N SER A 313 -16.82 21.94 29.42
CA SER A 313 -15.55 22.23 28.76
C SER A 313 -14.53 21.11 28.95
N ILE A 314 -14.49 20.52 30.16
CA ILE A 314 -13.60 19.39 30.47
C ILE A 314 -13.97 18.15 29.66
N THR A 315 -15.24 17.73 29.74
CA THR A 315 -15.69 16.46 29.15
C THR A 315 -15.82 16.56 27.63
N TYR A 316 -16.38 17.64 27.10
CA TYR A 316 -16.44 17.90 25.67
C TYR A 316 -15.03 18.04 25.07
N GLY A 317 -14.13 18.78 25.72
CA GLY A 317 -12.75 18.91 25.27
C GLY A 317 -12.03 17.57 25.21
N PHE A 318 -12.17 16.73 26.25
CA PHE A 318 -11.59 15.39 26.25
C PHE A 318 -12.15 14.50 25.13
N PHE A 319 -13.48 14.36 25.05
CA PHE A 319 -14.10 13.42 24.10
C PHE A 319 -14.11 13.96 22.67
N ALA A 320 -14.62 15.16 22.43
CA ALA A 320 -14.70 15.74 21.08
C ALA A 320 -13.32 16.15 20.56
N GLY A 321 -12.47 16.73 21.41
CA GLY A 321 -11.09 17.09 21.04
C GLY A 321 -10.25 15.88 20.65
N GLY A 322 -10.45 14.74 21.31
CA GLY A 322 -9.75 13.50 20.99
C GLY A 322 -10.30 12.73 19.78
N PHE A 323 -11.51 13.04 19.29
CA PHE A 323 -12.12 12.38 18.12
C PHE A 323 -11.21 12.39 16.89
N SER A 324 -10.51 13.51 16.62
CA SER A 324 -9.64 13.64 15.45
C SER A 324 -8.44 12.68 15.48
N SER A 325 -8.08 12.14 16.65
CA SER A 325 -7.01 11.16 16.79
C SER A 325 -7.44 9.76 16.32
N THR A 326 -8.75 9.50 16.26
CA THR A 326 -9.32 8.22 15.80
C THR A 326 -9.10 7.96 14.31
N TRP A 327 -8.83 9.00 13.52
CA TRP A 327 -8.50 8.86 12.09
C TRP A 327 -7.34 7.89 11.86
N SER A 328 -6.37 7.86 12.77
CA SER A 328 -5.27 6.89 12.75
C SER A 328 -5.74 5.43 12.83
N GLY A 329 -6.79 5.17 13.61
CA GLY A 329 -7.45 3.87 13.75
C GLY A 329 -8.22 3.51 12.49
N VAL A 330 -8.94 4.47 11.89
CA VAL A 330 -9.64 4.30 10.60
C VAL A 330 -8.65 3.90 9.51
N LEU A 331 -7.54 4.63 9.41
CA LEU A 331 -6.45 4.33 8.50
C LEU A 331 -5.93 2.88 8.69
N THR A 332 -5.82 2.42 9.93
CA THR A 332 -5.33 1.09 10.26
C THR A 332 -6.35 0.01 9.92
N GLN A 333 -7.64 0.24 10.20
CA GLN A 333 -8.71 -0.69 9.88
C GLN A 333 -8.86 -0.89 8.37
N VAL A 334 -8.97 0.20 7.60
CA VAL A 334 -9.14 0.11 6.14
C VAL A 334 -7.90 -0.51 5.49
N LYS A 335 -6.69 -0.27 6.04
CA LYS A 335 -5.45 -0.92 5.56
C LYS A 335 -5.38 -2.42 5.86
N ARG A 336 -6.09 -2.92 6.88
CA ARG A 336 -6.21 -4.38 7.11
C ARG A 336 -7.09 -5.04 6.06
N GLU A 337 -8.13 -4.37 5.60
CA GLU A 337 -9.04 -4.87 4.55
C GLU A 337 -8.42 -4.74 3.15
N VAL A 338 -7.69 -3.65 2.87
CA VAL A 338 -6.98 -3.43 1.60
C VAL A 338 -5.51 -3.09 1.88
N PRO A 339 -4.61 -4.10 1.94
CA PRO A 339 -3.19 -3.90 2.27
C PRO A 339 -2.43 -3.00 1.27
N SER A 340 -2.86 -2.99 0.01
CA SER A 340 -2.25 -2.22 -1.09
C SER A 340 -2.76 -0.78 -1.19
N MET A 341 -3.56 -0.32 -0.23
CA MET A 341 -4.11 1.03 -0.20
C MET A 341 -3.11 2.06 0.34
N GLU A 342 -3.10 3.22 -0.32
CA GLU A 342 -2.33 4.38 0.12
C GLU A 342 -2.98 5.09 1.32
N THR A 343 -2.26 5.13 2.43
CA THR A 343 -2.77 5.63 3.72
C THR A 343 -2.99 7.15 3.72
N GLY A 344 -2.21 7.89 2.92
CA GLY A 344 -2.38 9.34 2.75
C GLY A 344 -3.70 9.72 2.09
N LEU A 345 -4.17 8.93 1.11
CA LEU A 345 -5.42 9.20 0.39
C LEU A 345 -6.64 9.09 1.32
N VAL A 346 -6.69 8.04 2.16
CA VAL A 346 -7.74 7.87 3.17
C VAL A 346 -7.76 9.01 4.16
N PHE A 347 -6.58 9.43 4.64
CA PHE A 347 -6.48 10.58 5.54
C PHE A 347 -7.00 11.85 4.86
N GLY A 348 -6.63 12.06 3.59
CA GLY A 348 -7.12 13.17 2.78
C GLY A 348 -8.65 13.18 2.69
N LEU A 349 -9.29 12.04 2.45
CA LEU A 349 -10.76 11.92 2.39
C LEU A 349 -11.44 12.14 3.76
N LEU A 350 -10.86 11.62 4.85
CA LEU A 350 -11.35 11.88 6.22
C LEU A 350 -11.27 13.38 6.55
N ALA A 351 -10.14 14.02 6.22
CA ALA A 351 -9.98 15.46 6.35
C ALA A 351 -11.00 16.21 5.47
N GLY A 352 -11.18 15.82 4.21
CA GLY A 352 -12.17 16.39 3.30
C GLY A 352 -13.59 16.35 3.86
N GLY A 353 -14.00 15.22 4.43
CA GLY A 353 -15.31 15.10 5.09
C GLY A 353 -15.47 16.02 6.29
N ARG A 354 -14.42 16.23 7.08
CA ARG A 354 -14.44 17.24 8.15
C ARG A 354 -14.59 18.66 7.60
N GLY A 355 -13.98 18.92 6.45
CA GLY A 355 -14.09 20.19 5.74
C GLY A 355 -15.53 20.50 5.31
N ILE A 356 -16.27 19.51 4.81
CA ILE A 356 -17.71 19.65 4.48
C ILE A 356 -18.50 20.12 5.70
N GLY A 357 -18.30 19.46 6.85
CA GLY A 357 -18.94 19.84 8.10
C GLY A 357 -18.58 21.26 8.57
N SER A 358 -17.30 21.65 8.45
CA SER A 358 -16.81 22.97 8.85
C SER A 358 -17.35 24.13 8.01
N VAL A 359 -17.61 23.91 6.71
CA VAL A 359 -18.16 24.95 5.83
C VAL A 359 -19.67 25.10 6.06
N ILE A 360 -20.38 23.98 6.18
CA ILE A 360 -21.82 23.98 6.40
C ILE A 360 -22.18 24.45 7.83
N SER A 361 -21.32 24.21 8.82
CA SER A 361 -21.59 24.59 10.21
C SER A 361 -21.84 26.08 10.41
N GLY A 362 -21.25 26.98 9.60
CA GLY A 362 -21.45 28.42 9.71
C GLY A 362 -22.87 28.88 9.34
N PRO A 363 -23.33 28.66 8.10
CA PRO A 363 -24.72 28.95 7.73
C PRO A 363 -25.72 28.18 8.60
N LEU A 364 -25.43 26.91 8.91
CA LEU A 364 -26.31 26.08 9.73
C LEU A 364 -26.45 26.63 11.15
N SER A 365 -25.37 27.13 11.76
CA SER A 365 -25.44 27.73 13.09
C SER A 365 -26.26 29.01 13.08
N SER A 366 -26.16 29.84 12.03
CA SER A 366 -26.99 31.04 11.89
C SER A 366 -28.49 30.71 11.77
N ALA A 367 -28.85 29.67 11.00
CA ALA A 367 -30.23 29.21 10.88
C ALA A 367 -30.76 28.60 12.19
N LEU A 368 -29.93 27.87 12.93
CA LEU A 368 -30.29 27.34 14.24
C LEU A 368 -30.49 28.45 15.27
N MET A 369 -29.67 29.51 15.21
CA MET A 369 -29.82 30.68 16.08
C MET A 369 -31.09 31.48 15.78
N GLN A 370 -31.53 31.55 14.52
CA GLN A 370 -32.81 32.18 14.15
C GLN A 370 -34.03 31.40 14.66
N ARG A 371 -33.91 30.08 14.84
CA ARG A 371 -34.99 29.24 15.38
C ARG A 371 -35.20 29.47 16.88
N GLY A 372 -34.14 29.82 17.61
CA GLY A 372 -34.20 30.15 19.03
C GLY A 372 -34.49 28.95 19.96
N SER A 373 -35.25 29.22 21.02
CA SER A 373 -35.66 28.28 22.07
C SER A 373 -36.44 27.07 21.51
N ILE A 374 -36.16 25.86 22.01
CA ILE A 374 -36.86 24.63 21.58
C ILE A 374 -38.20 24.46 22.30
N THR A 375 -38.30 24.96 23.54
CA THR A 375 -39.46 24.72 24.40
C THR A 375 -40.56 25.75 24.23
N GLY A 376 -40.34 26.79 23.40
CA GLY A 376 -41.30 27.87 23.18
C GLY A 376 -41.50 28.80 24.38
N GLN A 377 -40.82 28.55 25.51
CA GLN A 377 -40.66 29.51 26.59
C GLN A 377 -39.43 30.38 26.30
N GLU A 378 -39.65 31.69 26.22
CA GLU A 378 -38.59 32.70 26.25
C GLU A 378 -38.16 32.91 27.72
N ASN A 379 -36.85 32.88 27.99
CA ASN A 379 -36.22 33.10 29.30
C ASN A 379 -36.39 31.99 30.38
N GLY A 380 -36.21 30.72 30.01
CA GLY A 380 -36.18 29.63 31.01
C GLY A 380 -34.82 29.44 31.70
N GLU A 381 -34.82 28.72 32.82
CA GLU A 381 -33.64 28.45 33.66
C GLU A 381 -32.67 27.38 33.08
N ILE A 382 -32.91 26.88 31.87
CA ILE A 382 -32.08 25.84 31.23
C ILE A 382 -31.59 26.28 29.84
N GLY A 383 -30.39 25.84 29.43
CA GLY A 383 -29.78 26.20 28.15
C GLY A 383 -30.66 25.96 26.93
N TYR A 384 -31.53 24.94 26.97
CA TYR A 384 -32.50 24.64 25.90
C TYR A 384 -33.59 25.70 25.67
N THR A 385 -33.85 26.53 26.68
CA THR A 385 -34.86 27.61 26.62
C THR A 385 -34.28 28.94 26.15
N THR A 386 -32.95 29.00 26.00
CA THR A 386 -32.25 30.19 25.47
C THR A 386 -32.28 30.18 23.94
N ASP A 387 -31.86 31.28 23.32
CA ASP A 387 -31.70 31.37 21.86
C ASP A 387 -30.79 30.27 21.29
N TYR A 388 -29.89 29.73 22.11
CA TYR A 388 -28.96 28.66 21.75
C TYR A 388 -29.56 27.25 21.82
N GLY A 389 -30.83 27.10 22.23
CA GLY A 389 -31.46 25.80 22.45
C GLY A 389 -31.38 24.87 21.24
N ALA A 390 -31.86 25.33 20.08
CA ALA A 390 -31.82 24.55 18.84
C ALA A 390 -30.38 24.15 18.44
N LEU A 391 -29.41 25.04 18.70
CA LEU A 391 -28.00 24.82 18.43
C LEU A 391 -27.40 23.74 19.35
N ILE A 392 -27.72 23.78 20.65
CA ILE A 392 -27.25 22.78 21.63
C ILE A 392 -27.79 21.40 21.29
N LEU A 393 -29.10 21.28 21.01
CA LEU A 393 -29.71 20.00 20.64
C LEU A 393 -29.09 19.43 19.36
N PHE A 394 -28.97 20.25 18.32
CA PHE A 394 -28.34 19.82 17.06
C PHE A 394 -26.90 19.35 17.27
N THR A 395 -26.12 20.09 18.07
CA THR A 395 -24.73 19.73 18.39
C THR A 395 -24.65 18.40 19.15
N GLY A 396 -25.53 18.18 20.12
CA GLY A 396 -25.58 16.94 20.90
C GLY A 396 -25.99 15.73 20.05
N VAL A 397 -27.03 15.88 19.24
CA VAL A 397 -27.50 14.83 18.31
C VAL A 397 -26.41 14.48 17.32
N THR A 398 -25.85 15.46 16.60
CA THR A 398 -24.77 15.20 15.62
C THR A 398 -23.52 14.60 16.27
N ALA A 399 -23.22 14.94 17.53
CA ALA A 399 -22.14 14.31 18.26
C ALA A 399 -22.41 12.83 18.56
N ILE A 400 -23.61 12.46 19.02
CA ILE A 400 -23.96 11.03 19.26
C ILE A 400 -23.93 10.24 17.95
N PHE A 401 -24.51 10.79 16.89
CA PHE A 401 -24.53 10.16 15.56
C PHE A 401 -23.14 10.12 14.90
N GLY A 402 -22.13 10.81 15.46
CA GLY A 402 -20.72 10.62 15.08
C GLY A 402 -20.24 9.16 15.22
N GLY A 403 -20.87 8.39 16.13
CA GLY A 403 -20.60 6.98 16.38
C GLY A 403 -21.34 6.02 15.44
N TRP A 404 -21.98 6.52 14.37
CA TRP A 404 -22.79 5.72 13.43
C TRP A 404 -22.07 4.50 12.86
N SER A 405 -20.74 4.58 12.70
CA SER A 405 -19.92 3.48 12.21
C SER A 405 -19.99 2.22 13.08
N TRP A 406 -20.33 2.35 14.37
CA TRP A 406 -20.53 1.21 15.25
C TRP A 406 -21.84 0.46 14.93
N ILE A 407 -22.93 1.20 14.70
CA ILE A 407 -24.23 0.62 14.29
C ILE A 407 -24.08 -0.11 12.96
N GLY A 408 -23.42 0.52 11.99
CA GLY A 408 -23.17 -0.14 10.71
C GLY A 408 -22.24 -1.35 10.85
N SER A 409 -21.31 -1.38 11.82
CA SER A 409 -20.46 -2.55 12.06
C SER A 409 -21.29 -3.73 12.57
N ILE A 410 -22.28 -3.45 13.42
CA ILE A 410 -23.24 -4.45 13.90
C ILE A 410 -24.15 -4.88 12.76
N ILE A 411 -24.72 -3.95 11.99
CA ILE A 411 -25.55 -4.28 10.83
C ILE A 411 -24.75 -5.09 9.81
N TYR A 412 -23.48 -4.76 9.57
CA TYR A 412 -22.62 -5.53 8.68
C TYR A 412 -22.36 -6.92 9.25
N GLN A 413 -22.04 -7.05 10.55
CA GLN A 413 -21.88 -8.34 11.22
C GLN A 413 -23.17 -9.19 11.20
N SER A 414 -24.32 -8.57 11.44
CA SER A 414 -25.65 -9.18 11.41
C SER A 414 -26.11 -9.50 9.98
N SER A 415 -25.77 -8.67 8.99
CA SER A 415 -25.99 -8.99 7.57
C SER A 415 -25.08 -10.13 7.14
N THR A 416 -23.81 -10.20 7.59
CA THR A 416 -22.98 -11.40 7.43
C THR A 416 -23.39 -12.57 8.32
N SER A 417 -24.40 -12.45 9.20
CA SER A 417 -24.97 -13.59 9.94
C SER A 417 -26.35 -14.04 9.39
N ILE A 418 -27.05 -13.16 8.66
CA ILE A 418 -28.38 -13.41 8.08
C ILE A 418 -28.29 -13.70 6.57
N PHE A 419 -27.37 -13.04 5.85
CA PHE A 419 -27.12 -13.27 4.41
C PHE A 419 -26.02 -14.29 4.13
N THR A 420 -25.29 -14.77 5.14
CA THR A 420 -24.33 -15.88 5.03
C THR A 420 -24.98 -17.12 4.42
N PRO A 421 -26.13 -17.63 4.88
CA PRO A 421 -26.70 -18.82 4.25
C PRO A 421 -27.31 -18.55 2.85
N ALA A 422 -27.80 -17.34 2.54
CA ALA A 422 -28.50 -17.07 1.28
C ALA A 422 -27.59 -16.54 0.15
N ILE A 423 -26.57 -15.73 0.46
CA ILE A 423 -25.59 -15.24 -0.53
C ILE A 423 -24.44 -16.23 -0.70
N MET A 424 -24.11 -17.04 0.31
CA MET A 424 -23.05 -18.06 0.18
C MET A 424 -23.55 -19.38 -0.42
N ALA A 425 -24.87 -19.56 -0.53
CA ALA A 425 -25.48 -20.61 -1.36
C ALA A 425 -25.48 -20.29 -2.87
N THR A 426 -25.08 -19.07 -3.26
CA THR A 426 -25.12 -18.62 -4.67
C THR A 426 -23.78 -18.14 -5.23
N ASP A 427 -22.67 -18.25 -4.47
CA ASP A 427 -21.32 -17.98 -4.99
C ASP A 427 -20.70 -19.30 -5.54
N PRO A 428 -20.62 -19.49 -6.87
CA PRO A 428 -20.06 -20.71 -7.46
C PRO A 428 -18.58 -20.93 -7.12
N SER A 429 -17.89 -19.93 -6.57
CA SER A 429 -16.50 -20.05 -6.12
C SER A 429 -16.33 -20.68 -4.72
N LEU A 430 -17.42 -20.82 -3.95
CA LEU A 430 -17.42 -21.49 -2.64
C LEU A 430 -17.71 -23.00 -2.75
N GLN A 431 -18.49 -23.42 -3.76
CA GLN A 431 -18.79 -24.83 -4.03
C GLN A 431 -17.74 -25.55 -4.89
N ASP A 432 -16.78 -24.81 -5.47
CA ASP A 432 -15.75 -25.43 -6.31
C ASP A 432 -14.81 -26.34 -5.47
N PRO A 433 -14.72 -27.65 -5.78
CA PRO A 433 -13.96 -28.61 -4.99
C PRO A 433 -12.46 -28.30 -4.96
N LEU A 434 -11.91 -27.77 -6.05
CA LEU A 434 -10.49 -27.40 -6.16
C LEU A 434 -10.12 -26.19 -5.31
N LEU A 435 -10.92 -25.13 -5.37
CA LEU A 435 -10.72 -23.94 -4.55
C LEU A 435 -10.93 -24.24 -3.06
N SER A 436 -11.87 -25.11 -2.72
CA SER A 436 -12.09 -25.57 -1.36
C SER A 436 -10.88 -26.32 -0.80
N LEU A 437 -10.32 -27.24 -1.59
CA LEU A 437 -9.09 -27.95 -1.25
C LEU A 437 -7.88 -27.01 -1.09
N ARG A 438 -7.69 -26.07 -2.03
CA ARG A 438 -6.61 -25.07 -1.97
C ARG A 438 -6.71 -24.21 -0.70
N ARG A 439 -7.92 -23.76 -0.33
CA ARG A 439 -8.15 -22.97 0.89
C ARG A 439 -7.88 -23.77 2.16
N ALA A 440 -8.33 -25.03 2.21
CA ALA A 440 -8.08 -25.92 3.33
C ALA A 440 -6.57 -26.15 3.56
N ILE A 441 -5.83 -26.40 2.46
CA ILE A 441 -4.37 -26.51 2.46
C ILE A 441 -3.71 -25.22 2.95
N ALA A 442 -4.12 -24.06 2.42
CA ALA A 442 -3.56 -22.76 2.82
C ALA A 442 -3.83 -22.40 4.29
N ALA A 443 -4.95 -22.88 4.85
CA ALA A 443 -5.31 -22.70 6.26
C ALA A 443 -4.58 -23.69 7.20
N GLY A 444 -3.84 -24.67 6.66
CA GLY A 444 -3.17 -25.71 7.45
C GLY A 444 -4.10 -26.77 8.04
N ASN A 445 -5.38 -26.80 7.63
CA ASN A 445 -6.38 -27.75 8.10
C ASN A 445 -6.77 -28.68 6.94
N LEU A 446 -6.14 -29.86 6.88
CA LEU A 446 -6.40 -30.84 5.83
C LEU A 446 -7.81 -31.42 5.95
N PRO A 447 -8.51 -31.67 4.82
CA PRO A 447 -9.82 -32.30 4.85
C PRO A 447 -9.72 -33.76 5.31
N THR A 448 -10.70 -34.23 6.07
CA THR A 448 -10.78 -35.60 6.59
C THR A 448 -11.64 -36.46 5.66
N PRO A 449 -11.19 -37.65 5.23
CA PRO A 449 -12.04 -38.58 4.50
C PRO A 449 -13.14 -39.16 5.41
N THR A 450 -14.38 -39.19 4.95
CA THR A 450 -15.54 -39.69 5.72
C THR A 450 -16.35 -40.72 4.93
N THR A 451 -17.05 -41.60 5.64
CA THR A 451 -17.95 -42.61 5.05
C THR A 451 -19.41 -42.15 4.95
N SER A 452 -19.78 -41.06 5.64
CA SER A 452 -21.10 -40.43 5.62
C SER A 452 -21.05 -39.01 5.04
N SER A 453 -22.18 -38.54 4.52
CA SER A 453 -22.40 -37.15 4.07
C SER A 453 -22.68 -36.18 5.22
N ASP A 454 -22.82 -36.67 6.45
CA ASP A 454 -23.07 -35.85 7.64
C ASP A 454 -21.92 -34.85 7.92
N LEU A 455 -22.27 -33.64 8.35
CA LEU A 455 -21.35 -32.57 8.74
C LEU A 455 -20.74 -32.83 10.14
N SER A 456 -20.11 -33.99 10.33
CA SER A 456 -19.56 -34.44 11.61
C SER A 456 -18.34 -35.36 11.42
N ASP A 457 -17.31 -35.17 12.25
CA ASP A 457 -16.08 -35.97 12.26
C ASP A 457 -16.28 -37.41 12.80
N GLN A 458 -17.49 -37.78 13.23
CA GLN A 458 -17.77 -39.08 13.85
C GLN A 458 -17.55 -40.30 12.93
N ASN A 459 -17.56 -40.08 11.61
CA ASN A 459 -17.40 -41.12 10.59
C ASN A 459 -16.09 -41.00 9.78
N ALA A 460 -15.04 -40.41 10.39
CA ALA A 460 -13.74 -40.25 9.76
C ALA A 460 -13.03 -41.60 9.51
N THR A 461 -12.34 -41.72 8.38
CA THR A 461 -11.55 -42.90 8.02
C THR A 461 -10.22 -42.51 7.38
N ASP A 462 -9.15 -43.22 7.73
CA ASP A 462 -7.82 -43.03 7.13
C ASP A 462 -7.65 -43.79 5.80
N ASP A 463 -8.61 -44.67 5.47
CA ASP A 463 -8.58 -45.55 4.30
C ASP A 463 -9.37 -44.93 3.14
N LEU A 464 -8.66 -44.39 2.15
CA LEU A 464 -9.26 -43.73 0.98
C LEU A 464 -10.12 -44.71 0.15
N ALA A 465 -9.89 -46.03 0.23
CA ALA A 465 -10.72 -47.02 -0.47
C ALA A 465 -12.14 -47.12 0.13
N LYS A 466 -12.27 -46.85 1.43
CA LYS A 466 -13.55 -46.90 2.18
C LYS A 466 -14.26 -45.54 2.22
N ALA A 467 -13.53 -44.45 2.06
CA ALA A 467 -14.07 -43.09 2.05
C ALA A 467 -15.01 -42.83 0.85
N THR A 468 -16.12 -42.15 1.13
CA THR A 468 -17.12 -41.71 0.12
C THR A 468 -17.10 -40.19 -0.07
N HIS A 469 -16.78 -39.42 0.98
CA HIS A 469 -16.75 -37.96 0.98
C HIS A 469 -15.47 -37.40 1.60
N LEU A 470 -15.16 -36.13 1.31
CA LEU A 470 -14.17 -35.32 2.03
C LEU A 470 -14.89 -34.25 2.83
N TYR A 471 -14.61 -34.20 4.13
CA TYR A 471 -15.09 -33.16 5.02
C TYR A 471 -14.08 -32.01 5.12
N PHE A 472 -14.54 -30.80 4.80
CA PHE A 472 -13.78 -29.56 4.88
C PHE A 472 -14.26 -28.75 6.08
N GLN A 473 -13.36 -28.38 7.00
CA GLN A 473 -13.71 -27.56 8.17
C GLN A 473 -13.60 -26.04 7.91
N HIS A 474 -12.79 -25.61 6.92
CA HIS A 474 -12.55 -24.21 6.57
C HIS A 474 -12.67 -23.96 5.06
N PRO A 475 -13.18 -22.79 4.61
CA PRO A 475 -13.69 -21.66 5.40
C PRO A 475 -15.11 -21.88 6.00
N LEU A 476 -15.80 -22.96 5.60
CA LEU A 476 -17.08 -23.42 6.15
C LEU A 476 -17.06 -24.95 6.26
N PRO A 477 -17.75 -25.56 7.25
CA PRO A 477 -18.03 -27.00 7.27
C PRO A 477 -18.82 -27.42 6.02
N GLN A 478 -18.22 -28.22 5.15
CA GLN A 478 -18.89 -28.82 3.99
C GLN A 478 -18.36 -30.22 3.69
N THR A 479 -19.23 -31.12 3.25
CA THR A 479 -18.89 -32.48 2.78
C THR A 479 -19.03 -32.53 1.26
N ILE A 480 -17.96 -32.90 0.54
CA ILE A 480 -17.97 -33.02 -0.93
C ILE A 480 -17.71 -34.49 -1.31
N PRO A 481 -18.52 -35.10 -2.19
CA PRO A 481 -18.29 -36.47 -2.66
C PRO A 481 -16.94 -36.60 -3.38
N LEU A 482 -16.22 -37.69 -3.12
CA LEU A 482 -14.90 -37.95 -3.71
C LEU A 482 -14.95 -38.17 -5.24
N THR A 483 -16.10 -38.58 -5.77
CA THR A 483 -16.37 -38.78 -7.21
C THR A 483 -16.68 -37.49 -7.97
N THR A 484 -16.71 -36.34 -7.28
CA THR A 484 -17.03 -35.06 -7.93
C THR A 484 -15.95 -34.68 -8.96
N PRO A 485 -16.29 -34.47 -10.23
CA PRO A 485 -15.33 -34.03 -11.25
C PRO A 485 -14.86 -32.61 -10.96
N THR A 486 -13.56 -32.34 -11.11
CA THR A 486 -13.00 -31.02 -10.83
C THR A 486 -12.68 -30.23 -12.11
N ARG A 487 -12.35 -28.95 -11.97
CA ARG A 487 -11.94 -28.09 -13.09
C ARG A 487 -10.55 -28.39 -13.64
N PHE A 488 -9.80 -29.29 -13.02
CA PHE A 488 -8.49 -29.73 -13.50
C PHE A 488 -8.69 -30.80 -14.58
N VAL A 489 -8.18 -30.55 -15.77
CA VAL A 489 -8.32 -31.45 -16.93
C VAL A 489 -6.95 -32.02 -17.28
N SER A 490 -6.83 -33.34 -17.30
CA SER A 490 -5.59 -33.99 -17.76
C SER A 490 -5.52 -33.91 -19.28
N SER A 491 -4.36 -33.53 -19.80
CA SER A 491 -4.06 -33.51 -21.23
C SER A 491 -3.98 -34.92 -21.84
N SER A 492 -3.82 -35.94 -21.00
CA SER A 492 -3.72 -37.35 -21.43
C SER A 492 -5.08 -38.00 -21.69
N SER A 493 -6.14 -37.58 -20.99
CA SER A 493 -7.49 -38.15 -21.08
C SER A 493 -8.53 -37.17 -21.64
N ASP A 494 -8.20 -35.88 -21.76
CA ASP A 494 -9.11 -34.76 -22.11
C ASP A 494 -10.40 -34.73 -21.27
N SER A 495 -10.33 -35.33 -20.08
CA SER A 495 -11.44 -35.45 -19.13
C SER A 495 -11.12 -34.73 -17.83
N ALA A 496 -12.17 -34.28 -17.13
CA ALA A 496 -12.05 -33.73 -15.79
C ALA A 496 -11.51 -34.80 -14.83
N VAL A 497 -10.56 -34.41 -13.98
CA VAL A 497 -9.99 -35.28 -12.97
C VAL A 497 -10.84 -35.18 -11.71
N ASP A 498 -11.22 -36.33 -11.13
CA ASP A 498 -12.07 -36.37 -9.94
C ASP A 498 -11.34 -35.94 -8.67
N LEU A 499 -12.09 -35.45 -7.69
CA LEU A 499 -11.56 -34.96 -6.42
C LEU A 499 -10.74 -36.02 -5.67
N ARG A 500 -11.13 -37.31 -5.76
CA ARG A 500 -10.38 -38.46 -5.23
C ARG A 500 -8.95 -38.51 -5.76
N SER A 501 -8.78 -38.32 -7.06
CA SER A 501 -7.47 -38.40 -7.72
C SER A 501 -6.58 -37.21 -7.35
N ILE A 502 -7.18 -36.03 -7.19
CA ILE A 502 -6.49 -34.80 -6.78
C ILE A 502 -6.04 -34.88 -5.32
N PHE A 503 -6.92 -35.34 -4.43
CA PHE A 503 -6.59 -35.53 -3.02
C PHE A 503 -5.53 -36.62 -2.82
N PHE A 504 -5.60 -37.73 -3.58
CA PHE A 504 -4.57 -38.77 -3.57
C PHE A 504 -3.20 -38.23 -4.04
N ALA A 505 -3.17 -37.42 -5.11
CA ALA A 505 -1.95 -36.78 -5.59
C ALA A 505 -1.33 -35.84 -4.54
N TRP A 506 -2.18 -35.15 -3.76
CA TRP A 506 -1.76 -34.33 -2.63
C TRP A 506 -1.22 -35.16 -1.45
N GLN A 507 -1.92 -36.23 -1.05
CA GLN A 507 -1.50 -37.10 0.06
C GLN A 507 -0.17 -37.79 -0.22
N LYS A 508 0.10 -38.12 -1.49
CA LYS A 508 1.35 -38.75 -1.94
C LYS A 508 2.33 -37.74 -2.54
N LYS A 509 2.22 -36.44 -2.25
CA LYS A 509 3.06 -35.39 -2.88
C LYS A 509 4.57 -35.59 -2.65
N ASP A 510 4.95 -36.14 -1.50
CA ASP A 510 6.35 -36.34 -1.10
C ASP A 510 6.92 -37.71 -1.56
N VAL A 511 6.11 -38.54 -2.23
CA VAL A 511 6.48 -39.89 -2.68
C VAL A 511 7.06 -39.86 -4.10
N ALA A 512 8.12 -40.64 -4.32
CA ALA A 512 8.80 -40.75 -5.61
C ALA A 512 7.85 -41.24 -6.72
N ILE A 513 8.10 -40.86 -7.97
CA ILE A 513 7.20 -41.15 -9.10
C ILE A 513 6.90 -42.67 -9.26
N PRO A 514 7.89 -43.58 -9.20
CA PRO A 514 7.61 -45.01 -9.33
C PRO A 514 6.72 -45.54 -8.20
N GLU A 515 6.93 -45.06 -6.98
CA GLU A 515 6.16 -45.43 -5.78
C GLU A 515 4.75 -44.83 -5.79
N TYR A 516 4.58 -43.63 -6.33
CA TYR A 516 3.28 -43.02 -6.58
C TYR A 516 2.45 -43.83 -7.59
N ILE A 517 3.08 -44.27 -8.69
CA ILE A 517 2.42 -45.11 -9.69
C ILE A 517 2.04 -46.47 -9.09
N ALA A 518 2.92 -47.09 -8.32
CA ALA A 518 2.64 -48.35 -7.61
C ALA A 518 1.50 -48.17 -6.59
N SER A 519 1.52 -47.11 -5.79
CA SER A 519 0.46 -46.79 -4.82
C SER A 519 -0.89 -46.52 -5.51
N ALA A 520 -0.89 -45.91 -6.70
CA ALA A 520 -2.09 -45.68 -7.48
C ALA A 520 -2.66 -47.01 -8.03
N GLN A 521 -1.80 -47.95 -8.42
CA GLN A 521 -2.21 -49.28 -8.86
C GLN A 521 -2.81 -50.11 -7.70
N GLU A 522 -2.15 -50.12 -6.55
CA GLU A 522 -2.62 -50.80 -5.34
C GLU A 522 -3.98 -50.26 -4.87
N LEU A 523 -4.14 -48.94 -4.83
CA LEU A 523 -5.42 -48.33 -4.48
C LEU A 523 -6.51 -48.69 -5.49
N ASN A 524 -6.19 -48.72 -6.79
CA ASN A 524 -7.14 -49.15 -7.82
C ASN A 524 -7.50 -50.65 -7.73
N GLU A 525 -6.60 -51.50 -7.26
CA GLU A 525 -6.92 -52.91 -6.95
C GLU A 525 -7.84 -53.03 -5.74
N SER A 526 -7.59 -52.25 -4.69
CA SER A 526 -8.46 -52.23 -3.49
C SER A 526 -9.87 -51.71 -3.79
N LEU A 527 -10.01 -50.72 -4.66
CA LEU A 527 -11.30 -50.19 -5.10
C LEU A 527 -12.10 -51.20 -5.93
N LYS A 528 -11.44 -52.08 -6.68
CA LYS A 528 -12.09 -53.17 -7.43
C LYS A 528 -12.68 -54.28 -6.55
N GLN A 529 -12.17 -54.45 -5.33
CA GLN A 529 -12.64 -55.48 -4.39
C GLN A 529 -13.92 -55.08 -3.62
N LYS A 530 -14.40 -53.84 -3.79
CA LYS A 530 -15.62 -53.33 -3.14
C LYS A 530 -16.87 -53.86 -3.87
N GLU A 531 -17.79 -54.52 -3.15
CA GLU A 531 -19.02 -55.08 -3.71
C GLU A 531 -19.87 -54.00 -4.41
N ARG A 532 -20.19 -54.26 -5.68
CA ARG A 532 -20.85 -53.32 -6.59
C ARG A 532 -22.36 -53.30 -6.36
N LYS A 533 -22.96 -52.13 -6.18
CA LYS A 533 -24.40 -51.92 -6.40
C LYS A 533 -24.64 -51.63 -7.88
N GLU A 534 -25.65 -52.24 -8.49
CA GLU A 534 -25.97 -52.06 -9.92
C GLU A 534 -26.20 -50.57 -10.25
N GLY A 535 -25.37 -49.99 -11.13
CA GLY A 535 -25.57 -48.66 -11.70
C GLY A 535 -24.47 -47.62 -11.45
N GLU A 536 -23.47 -47.87 -10.60
CA GLU A 536 -22.39 -46.91 -10.31
C GLU A 536 -21.18 -47.04 -11.27
N GLU A 537 -20.62 -45.89 -11.69
CA GLU A 537 -19.40 -45.77 -12.52
C GLU A 537 -18.17 -46.33 -11.78
N GLU A 538 -17.17 -46.84 -12.52
CA GLU A 538 -15.96 -47.41 -11.92
C GLU A 538 -15.16 -46.36 -11.13
N GLU A 539 -15.12 -46.49 -9.80
CA GLU A 539 -14.26 -45.65 -8.95
C GLU A 539 -12.78 -45.98 -9.20
N LYS A 540 -12.06 -45.07 -9.87
CA LYS A 540 -10.64 -45.23 -10.18
C LYS A 540 -9.87 -43.94 -9.88
N VAL A 541 -8.66 -44.08 -9.35
CA VAL A 541 -7.70 -42.98 -9.24
C VAL A 541 -6.92 -42.85 -10.54
N GLN A 542 -6.97 -41.65 -11.14
CA GLN A 542 -6.23 -41.30 -12.34
C GLN A 542 -4.76 -41.02 -11.98
N ASN A 543 -3.85 -41.61 -12.76
CA ASN A 543 -2.41 -41.40 -12.60
C ASN A 543 -2.00 -40.14 -13.39
N LEU A 544 -1.66 -39.07 -12.68
CA LEU A 544 -1.29 -37.79 -13.31
C LEU A 544 0.13 -37.84 -13.88
N VAL A 545 0.30 -37.31 -15.09
CA VAL A 545 1.62 -37.15 -15.71
C VAL A 545 2.46 -36.17 -14.86
N PHE A 546 3.77 -36.38 -14.80
CA PHE A 546 4.67 -35.60 -13.92
C PHE A 546 4.47 -34.08 -14.01
N VAL A 547 4.31 -33.53 -15.22
CA VAL A 547 4.12 -32.09 -15.44
C VAL A 547 2.78 -31.61 -14.87
N GLU A 548 1.71 -32.37 -15.09
CA GLU A 548 0.36 -32.07 -14.58
C GLU A 548 0.31 -32.14 -13.06
N ARG A 549 0.92 -33.18 -12.48
CA ARG A 549 1.05 -33.34 -11.02
C ARG A 549 1.84 -32.19 -10.41
N LEU A 550 2.94 -31.77 -11.03
CA LEU A 550 3.75 -30.67 -10.54
C LEU A 550 3.00 -29.34 -10.58
N ASP A 551 2.30 -29.04 -11.68
CA ASP A 551 1.50 -27.82 -11.82
C ASP A 551 0.35 -27.78 -10.80
N LEU A 552 -0.40 -28.88 -10.67
CA LEU A 552 -1.48 -29.03 -9.69
C LEU A 552 -1.00 -28.79 -8.25
N LEU A 553 0.11 -29.42 -7.85
CA LEU A 553 0.66 -29.27 -6.50
C LEU A 553 1.16 -27.84 -6.23
N THR A 554 1.83 -27.23 -7.20
CA THR A 554 2.31 -25.84 -7.13
C THR A 554 1.15 -24.86 -6.98
N TRP A 555 0.05 -25.12 -7.68
CA TRP A 555 -1.17 -24.32 -7.58
C TRP A 555 -1.91 -24.53 -6.24
N LEU A 556 -2.05 -25.78 -5.77
CA LEU A 556 -2.67 -26.11 -4.48
C LEU A 556 -1.89 -25.52 -3.28
N GLU A 557 -0.56 -25.46 -3.37
CA GLU A 557 0.31 -24.82 -2.36
C GLU A 557 0.23 -23.28 -2.37
N GLY A 558 -0.37 -22.69 -3.42
CA GLY A 558 -0.42 -21.24 -3.61
C GLY A 558 0.90 -20.61 -4.04
N ALA A 559 1.84 -21.41 -4.57
CA ALA A 559 3.09 -20.91 -5.14
C ALA A 559 2.90 -20.31 -6.55
N SER A 560 1.80 -20.66 -7.25
CA SER A 560 1.35 -20.06 -8.51
C SER A 560 -0.15 -19.76 -8.45
N ASP A 561 -0.58 -18.63 -9.02
CA ASP A 561 -1.99 -18.27 -9.20
C ASP A 561 -2.56 -18.66 -10.59
N GLU A 562 -1.69 -19.07 -11.51
CA GLU A 562 -2.02 -19.46 -12.88
C GLU A 562 -1.66 -20.94 -13.11
N SER A 563 -2.54 -21.70 -13.76
CA SER A 563 -2.37 -23.11 -14.14
C SER A 563 -2.90 -23.31 -15.56
N GLU A 564 -2.16 -24.03 -16.39
CA GLU A 564 -2.55 -24.33 -17.78
C GLU A 564 -3.64 -25.41 -17.88
N TYR A 565 -3.84 -26.18 -16.81
CA TYR A 565 -4.73 -27.35 -16.78
C TYR A 565 -6.06 -27.09 -16.05
N ILE A 566 -6.27 -25.89 -15.48
CA ILE A 566 -7.49 -25.53 -14.75
C ILE A 566 -8.40 -24.64 -15.62
N LYS A 567 -9.60 -25.12 -15.95
CA LYS A 567 -10.60 -24.34 -16.70
C LYS A 567 -11.14 -23.15 -15.86
N PRO A 568 -11.37 -21.96 -16.45
CA PRO A 568 -11.98 -20.82 -15.75
C PRO A 568 -13.43 -21.12 -15.30
N LEU A 569 -13.90 -20.47 -14.23
CA LEU A 569 -15.26 -20.68 -13.68
C LEU A 569 -16.34 -20.25 -14.68
N GLU A 570 -17.28 -21.15 -15.00
CA GLU A 570 -18.52 -20.79 -15.71
C GLU A 570 -19.38 -19.87 -14.81
N GLY A 571 -19.85 -18.76 -15.37
CA GLY A 571 -20.59 -17.71 -14.64
C GLY A 571 -19.84 -16.37 -14.55
N ALA A 572 -18.51 -16.35 -14.60
CA ALA A 572 -17.74 -15.09 -14.67
C ALA A 572 -18.03 -14.33 -15.99
N ALA A 573 -18.28 -15.06 -17.08
CA ALA A 573 -18.67 -14.50 -18.37
C ALA A 573 -20.10 -13.94 -18.38
N ALA A 574 -21.04 -14.58 -17.68
CA ALA A 574 -22.44 -14.14 -17.58
C ALA A 574 -22.58 -12.92 -16.65
N ALA A 575 -21.86 -12.89 -15.53
CA ALA A 575 -21.81 -11.72 -14.64
C ALA A 575 -21.13 -10.51 -15.30
N ALA A 576 -20.09 -10.74 -16.12
CA ALA A 576 -19.47 -9.70 -16.93
C ALA A 576 -20.42 -9.18 -18.03
N ALA A 577 -21.22 -10.06 -18.64
CA ALA A 577 -22.24 -9.68 -19.62
C ALA A 577 -23.41 -8.91 -18.99
N ALA A 578 -23.85 -9.29 -17.78
CA ALA A 578 -24.88 -8.58 -17.01
C ALA A 578 -24.40 -7.21 -16.50
N ALA A 579 -23.12 -7.11 -16.09
CA ALA A 579 -22.51 -5.83 -15.74
C ALA A 579 -22.34 -4.91 -16.97
N ALA A 580 -22.05 -5.48 -18.13
CA ALA A 580 -21.95 -4.74 -19.39
C ALA A 580 -23.33 -4.28 -19.90
N SER A 581 -24.39 -5.09 -19.75
CA SER A 581 -25.75 -4.70 -20.11
C SER A 581 -26.32 -3.65 -19.14
N ALA A 582 -26.01 -3.74 -17.85
CA ALA A 582 -26.37 -2.73 -16.86
C ALA A 582 -25.62 -1.40 -17.10
N ALA A 583 -24.35 -1.45 -17.48
CA ALA A 583 -23.59 -0.26 -17.89
C ALA A 583 -24.15 0.37 -19.16
N ALA A 584 -24.56 -0.44 -20.14
CA ALA A 584 -25.20 0.05 -21.38
C ALA A 584 -26.57 0.69 -21.12
N GLN A 585 -27.39 0.13 -20.22
CA GLN A 585 -28.67 0.74 -19.81
C GLN A 585 -28.46 2.03 -19.01
N ALA A 586 -27.46 2.09 -18.13
CA ALA A 586 -27.12 3.31 -17.39
C ALA A 586 -26.64 4.43 -18.34
N GLN A 587 -25.91 4.07 -19.41
CA GLN A 587 -25.41 5.00 -20.40
C GLN A 587 -26.50 5.44 -21.40
N ALA A 588 -27.44 4.56 -21.73
CA ALA A 588 -28.66 4.92 -22.48
C ALA A 588 -29.54 5.88 -21.67
N SER A 589 -29.68 5.65 -20.36
CA SER A 589 -30.42 6.52 -19.44
C SER A 589 -29.74 7.88 -19.28
N ALA A 590 -28.40 7.91 -19.23
CA ALA A 590 -27.61 9.13 -19.20
C ALA A 590 -27.70 9.94 -20.51
N ASN A 591 -27.76 9.26 -21.66
CA ASN A 591 -27.90 9.91 -22.95
C ASN A 591 -29.29 10.54 -23.14
N ILE A 592 -30.34 9.92 -22.61
CA ILE A 592 -31.71 10.47 -22.56
C ILE A 592 -31.77 11.68 -21.62
N ALA A 593 -31.14 11.61 -20.44
CA ALA A 593 -31.09 12.73 -19.49
C ALA A 593 -30.23 13.93 -19.98
N SER A 594 -29.29 13.68 -20.90
CA SER A 594 -28.42 14.71 -21.48
C SER A 594 -28.98 15.40 -22.74
N GLY A 595 -30.17 15.00 -23.22
CA GLY A 595 -30.82 15.63 -24.38
C GLY A 595 -30.16 15.36 -25.74
N ALA A 596 -29.28 14.36 -25.86
CA ALA A 596 -28.49 14.11 -27.06
C ALA A 596 -29.21 13.28 -28.16
N ALA A 597 -30.49 12.95 -28.00
CA ALA A 597 -31.29 12.25 -29.01
C ALA A 597 -32.62 12.96 -29.23
N GLY A 598 -32.71 13.73 -30.31
CA GLY A 598 -33.98 14.12 -30.91
C GLY A 598 -34.42 13.06 -31.93
N GLY A 599 -35.68 12.63 -31.84
CA GLY A 599 -36.39 12.00 -32.97
C GLY A 599 -36.81 10.54 -32.81
N VAL A 600 -38.07 10.39 -32.40
CA VAL A 600 -39.09 9.37 -32.75
C VAL A 600 -38.78 7.86 -32.62
N SER A 601 -39.64 7.22 -31.81
CA SER A 601 -39.79 5.78 -31.61
C SER A 601 -40.30 5.06 -32.86
N ALA A 602 -39.81 3.84 -33.11
CA ALA A 602 -40.49 2.85 -33.96
C ALA A 602 -40.38 1.45 -33.32
N VAL A 603 -41.54 0.89 -32.97
CA VAL A 603 -41.78 -0.51 -32.59
C VAL A 603 -42.16 -1.27 -33.87
N PRO A 604 -41.63 -2.48 -34.15
CA PRO A 604 -42.45 -3.72 -34.13
C PRO A 604 -41.65 -4.98 -33.65
N SER A 605 -42.15 -5.88 -32.79
CA SER A 605 -43.12 -6.98 -32.98
C SER A 605 -42.63 -8.22 -33.76
N GLY A 606 -42.82 -9.43 -33.19
CA GLY A 606 -43.15 -10.65 -33.95
C GLY A 606 -42.12 -11.79 -33.94
N ALA A 607 -42.53 -12.96 -33.45
CA ALA A 607 -41.83 -14.26 -33.48
C ALA A 607 -41.98 -14.98 -34.86
N PRO A 608 -41.84 -16.32 -34.95
CA PRO A 608 -40.63 -17.12 -35.19
C PRO A 608 -40.63 -17.80 -36.59
N GLY A 609 -39.47 -18.25 -37.09
CA GLY A 609 -39.38 -18.94 -38.39
C GLY A 609 -38.12 -19.79 -38.56
N ALA A 610 -38.35 -21.02 -39.01
CA ALA A 610 -37.45 -22.17 -38.99
C ALA A 610 -36.60 -22.36 -40.26
N GLY A 611 -35.54 -23.18 -40.12
CA GLY A 611 -35.12 -24.16 -41.14
C GLY A 611 -33.91 -23.79 -42.02
N GLY A 612 -32.90 -24.67 -42.04
CA GLY A 612 -31.92 -24.74 -43.15
C GLY A 612 -30.53 -25.23 -42.75
N ALA A 613 -30.25 -26.50 -43.01
CA ALA A 613 -29.03 -27.25 -42.66
C ALA A 613 -27.75 -26.81 -43.40
N ALA A 614 -26.57 -26.97 -42.76
CA ALA A 614 -25.53 -27.94 -43.15
C ALA A 614 -24.15 -27.70 -42.48
N GLN A 615 -23.64 -28.79 -41.90
CA GLN A 615 -22.24 -29.26 -41.87
C GLN A 615 -21.11 -28.45 -41.18
N THR A 616 -20.79 -28.93 -39.97
CA THR A 616 -19.47 -29.39 -39.50
C THR A 616 -18.20 -28.66 -39.97
N GLN A 617 -17.66 -27.80 -39.10
CA GLN A 617 -16.21 -27.69 -38.85
C GLN A 617 -15.96 -27.22 -37.41
N GLN A 618 -15.38 -28.10 -36.60
CA GLN A 618 -14.84 -27.76 -35.28
C GLN A 618 -13.59 -26.87 -35.45
N GLY A 619 -13.55 -25.73 -34.77
CA GLY A 619 -12.33 -24.92 -34.62
C GLY A 619 -12.57 -23.48 -34.19
N LYS A 620 -12.20 -23.17 -32.93
CA LYS A 620 -12.14 -21.84 -32.26
C LYS A 620 -13.49 -21.14 -31.97
N ALA A 621 -13.75 -20.90 -30.67
CA ALA A 621 -14.74 -19.94 -30.22
C ALA A 621 -14.39 -18.54 -30.75
N ALA A 622 -15.22 -18.06 -31.67
CA ALA A 622 -15.13 -16.72 -32.25
C ALA A 622 -15.40 -15.67 -31.17
N LYS A 623 -14.53 -14.66 -31.06
CA LYS A 623 -14.83 -13.44 -30.31
C LYS A 623 -16.09 -12.84 -30.91
N VAL A 624 -17.13 -12.66 -30.10
CA VAL A 624 -18.30 -11.87 -30.48
C VAL A 624 -17.83 -10.43 -30.63
N ILE A 625 -17.70 -9.99 -31.88
CA ILE A 625 -17.35 -8.61 -32.24
C ILE A 625 -18.67 -7.85 -32.38
N ASP A 626 -18.75 -6.67 -31.76
CA ASP A 626 -19.90 -5.77 -31.85
C ASP A 626 -20.27 -5.54 -33.34
N PRO A 627 -21.55 -5.71 -33.73
CA PRO A 627 -21.98 -5.58 -35.13
C PRO A 627 -21.63 -4.22 -35.75
N ARG A 628 -21.59 -3.14 -34.97
CA ARG A 628 -21.16 -1.82 -35.45
C ARG A 628 -19.65 -1.76 -35.67
N LEU A 629 -18.88 -2.45 -34.83
CA LEU A 629 -17.44 -2.61 -34.98
C LEU A 629 -17.11 -3.50 -36.20
N GLN A 630 -17.97 -4.48 -36.49
CA GLN A 630 -17.86 -5.36 -37.65
C GLN A 630 -18.18 -4.63 -38.96
N GLU A 631 -19.16 -3.72 -38.98
CA GLU A 631 -19.36 -2.80 -40.10
C GLU A 631 -18.17 -1.86 -40.31
N ILE A 632 -17.59 -1.32 -39.22
CA ILE A 632 -16.38 -0.49 -39.30
C ILE A 632 -15.21 -1.30 -39.85
N TYR A 633 -15.01 -2.54 -39.39
CA TYR A 633 -13.95 -3.42 -39.93
C TYR A 633 -14.21 -3.79 -41.39
N ASN A 634 -15.46 -4.01 -41.79
CA ASN A 634 -15.82 -4.27 -43.18
C ASN A 634 -15.60 -3.04 -44.08
N GLY A 635 -15.70 -1.83 -43.52
CA GLY A 635 -15.40 -0.57 -44.21
C GLY A 635 -13.93 -0.12 -44.13
N GLU A 636 -13.11 -0.72 -43.25
CA GLU A 636 -11.74 -0.30 -43.00
C GLU A 636 -10.79 -0.76 -44.12
N ARG A 637 -10.29 0.17 -44.94
CA ARG A 637 -9.14 -0.09 -45.82
C ARG A 637 -7.83 0.22 -45.10
N LYS A 638 -7.14 -0.82 -44.63
CA LYS A 638 -5.80 -0.68 -44.05
C LYS A 638 -4.75 -0.43 -45.14
N MET A 639 -4.24 0.80 -45.22
CA MET A 639 -3.15 1.14 -46.14
C MET A 639 -1.74 0.72 -45.64
N GLY A 640 -1.60 0.33 -44.36
CA GLY A 640 -0.36 -0.19 -43.78
C GLY A 640 -0.34 -0.11 -42.24
N ASP A 641 0.37 -1.01 -41.57
CA ASP A 641 0.57 -0.99 -40.12
C ASP A 641 1.92 -0.35 -39.73
N ARG A 642 2.17 -0.12 -38.43
CA ARG A 642 3.44 0.45 -37.93
C ARG A 642 4.66 -0.34 -38.44
N ASN A 643 4.52 -1.66 -38.63
CA ASN A 643 5.58 -2.50 -39.16
C ASN A 643 5.73 -2.40 -40.68
N SER A 644 4.65 -2.17 -41.44
CA SER A 644 4.68 -1.91 -42.89
C SER A 644 5.32 -0.56 -43.21
N VAL A 645 5.08 0.47 -42.39
CA VAL A 645 5.76 1.76 -42.50
C VAL A 645 7.27 1.62 -42.28
N LEU A 646 7.68 0.77 -41.33
CA LEU A 646 9.10 0.50 -41.05
C LEU A 646 9.78 -0.37 -42.14
N ARG A 647 9.03 -1.14 -42.92
CA ARG A 647 9.56 -2.04 -43.96
C ARG A 647 9.49 -1.44 -45.37
N GLY A 648 8.68 -0.40 -45.58
CA GLY A 648 8.41 0.18 -46.90
C GLY A 648 7.52 -0.73 -47.78
N ILE A 649 7.09 -0.20 -48.94
CA ILE A 649 6.12 -0.86 -49.84
C ILE A 649 6.68 -2.16 -50.43
N LYS A 650 8.02 -2.30 -50.49
CA LYS A 650 8.72 -3.56 -50.78
C LYS A 650 9.80 -3.79 -49.71
N PRO A 651 9.78 -4.93 -48.99
CA PRO A 651 10.83 -5.27 -48.06
C PRO A 651 12.12 -5.50 -48.83
N THR A 652 12.95 -4.46 -48.91
CA THR A 652 14.20 -4.48 -49.66
C THR A 652 15.33 -4.67 -48.65
N ASP A 653 15.95 -5.84 -48.64
CA ASP A 653 17.00 -6.17 -47.69
C ASP A 653 18.35 -5.56 -48.11
N PHE A 654 18.72 -4.45 -47.47
CA PHE A 654 20.00 -3.77 -47.70
C PHE A 654 21.17 -4.40 -46.93
N SER A 655 20.99 -5.56 -46.31
CA SER A 655 22.05 -6.27 -45.58
C SER A 655 23.27 -6.57 -46.46
N HIS A 656 23.07 -6.77 -47.78
CA HIS A 656 24.18 -6.95 -48.72
C HIS A 656 24.97 -5.65 -48.93
N VAL A 657 24.30 -4.49 -48.97
CA VAL A 657 24.94 -3.16 -49.07
C VAL A 657 25.72 -2.88 -47.79
N ARG A 658 25.16 -3.22 -46.62
CA ARG A 658 25.84 -3.07 -45.33
C ARG A 658 27.11 -3.93 -45.24
N LYS A 659 27.06 -5.20 -45.66
CA LYS A 659 28.26 -6.07 -45.70
C LYS A 659 29.30 -5.58 -46.70
N THR A 660 28.88 -5.03 -47.83
CA THR A 660 29.79 -4.45 -48.84
C THR A 660 30.39 -3.14 -48.33
N ALA A 661 29.61 -2.31 -47.64
CA ALA A 661 30.06 -1.07 -47.00
C ALA A 661 31.01 -1.33 -45.83
N GLU A 662 30.78 -2.37 -45.02
CA GLU A 662 31.71 -2.77 -43.95
C GLU A 662 33.09 -3.18 -44.50
N SER A 663 33.17 -3.77 -45.71
CA SER A 663 34.46 -4.07 -46.35
C SER A 663 35.13 -2.85 -46.99
N MET A 664 34.33 -1.90 -47.51
CA MET A 664 34.83 -0.63 -48.06
C MET A 664 35.28 0.35 -46.95
N LEU A 665 34.58 0.40 -45.82
CA LEU A 665 34.90 1.24 -44.66
C LEU A 665 36.02 0.64 -43.79
N GLY A 666 36.17 -0.69 -43.78
CA GLY A 666 37.22 -1.39 -43.04
C GLY A 666 38.63 -1.20 -43.62
N ARG A 667 38.74 -0.78 -44.89
CA ARG A 667 40.02 -0.66 -45.61
C ARG A 667 40.65 0.75 -45.58
N ASN A 668 39.95 1.77 -45.04
CA ASN A 668 40.41 3.17 -45.03
C ASN A 668 40.68 3.77 -43.64
N ARG A 669 40.85 2.96 -42.57
CA ARG A 669 41.25 3.51 -41.25
C ARG A 669 42.77 3.58 -41.01
N SER A 670 43.54 3.72 -42.08
CA SER A 670 44.98 3.99 -42.04
C SER A 670 45.41 4.97 -43.14
N ARG A 671 44.91 6.21 -43.06
CA ARG A 671 45.64 7.45 -43.43
C ARG A 671 44.85 8.69 -42.99
N PRO A 672 45.52 9.77 -42.53
CA PRO A 672 44.86 11.04 -42.23
C PRO A 672 44.68 11.87 -43.51
N GLY A 673 43.45 12.37 -43.74
CA GLY A 673 43.15 13.50 -44.63
C GLY A 673 42.61 13.20 -46.05
N GLN A 674 41.54 13.93 -46.41
CA GLN A 674 40.94 14.24 -47.73
C GLN A 674 39.89 13.29 -48.38
N TYR A 675 38.76 13.91 -48.80
CA TYR A 675 37.54 13.43 -49.47
C TYR A 675 37.78 12.97 -50.96
N PRO A 676 36.77 12.51 -51.76
CA PRO A 676 35.83 11.37 -51.68
C PRO A 676 35.81 10.46 -52.98
N ALA A 677 34.93 9.42 -52.99
CA ALA A 677 34.36 8.63 -54.13
C ALA A 677 35.00 7.29 -54.62
N GLY A 678 34.18 6.23 -54.81
CA GLY A 678 34.36 5.19 -55.86
C GLY A 678 34.52 3.68 -55.52
N VAL A 679 33.40 2.91 -55.50
CA VAL A 679 33.10 1.60 -56.19
C VAL A 679 34.02 0.32 -56.10
N LYS A 680 33.39 -0.83 -55.65
CA LYS A 680 33.54 -2.32 -55.93
C LYS A 680 34.94 -3.02 -55.87
N ALA A 681 35.19 -4.34 -55.68
CA ALA A 681 34.53 -5.61 -55.26
C ALA A 681 35.64 -6.71 -55.10
N GLY A 682 35.39 -7.85 -54.38
CA GLY A 682 36.02 -9.17 -54.69
C GLY A 682 36.97 -9.89 -53.68
N SER A 683 36.54 -11.09 -53.24
CA SER A 683 37.25 -12.36 -52.90
C SER A 683 38.26 -12.54 -51.73
N LYS A 684 38.04 -13.63 -50.94
CA LYS A 684 38.88 -14.35 -49.93
C LYS A 684 40.03 -15.16 -50.62
N PRO A 685 40.97 -15.95 -49.97
CA PRO A 685 41.03 -16.52 -48.59
C PRO A 685 42.41 -16.78 -47.88
N GLN A 686 42.33 -17.12 -46.57
CA GLN A 686 43.07 -18.10 -45.69
C GLN A 686 44.62 -18.25 -45.49
N SER A 687 44.93 -18.59 -44.21
CA SER A 687 46.05 -19.38 -43.61
C SER A 687 47.34 -18.62 -43.25
N MET A 688 47.71 -18.46 -41.97
CA MET A 688 48.31 -19.36 -40.94
C MET A 688 49.84 -19.17 -40.82
N VAL A 689 50.31 -18.92 -39.58
CA VAL A 689 51.51 -19.45 -38.88
C VAL A 689 52.15 -18.41 -37.92
N VAL A 690 52.41 -18.89 -36.70
CA VAL A 690 52.98 -18.33 -35.43
C VAL A 690 54.53 -18.54 -35.49
N PRO A 691 55.49 -17.90 -34.74
CA PRO A 691 55.44 -17.56 -33.30
C PRO A 691 56.28 -16.36 -32.70
N SER A 692 55.84 -15.90 -31.51
CA SER A 692 56.55 -15.45 -30.27
C SER A 692 57.73 -14.42 -30.28
N PRO A 693 58.12 -13.78 -29.14
CA PRO A 693 57.39 -13.39 -27.91
C PRO A 693 57.67 -11.91 -27.48
N SER A 694 57.05 -11.51 -26.35
CA SER A 694 57.52 -10.51 -25.35
C SER A 694 56.72 -9.20 -25.20
N ALA A 695 56.08 -9.13 -24.02
CA ALA A 695 55.98 -7.99 -23.11
C ALA A 695 55.19 -6.72 -23.51
N GLY A 696 54.04 -6.55 -22.83
CA GLY A 696 53.62 -5.24 -22.32
C GLY A 696 52.28 -4.71 -22.83
N LEU A 697 51.35 -4.52 -21.89
CA LEU A 697 50.09 -3.74 -21.95
C LEU A 697 48.86 -4.42 -22.57
N SER A 698 48.03 -4.96 -21.68
CA SER A 698 46.68 -5.46 -21.96
C SER A 698 45.72 -4.35 -22.42
N GLN A 699 45.19 -4.51 -23.63
CA GLN A 699 44.09 -3.72 -24.20
C GLN A 699 42.75 -3.94 -23.44
N PRO A 700 41.87 -2.93 -23.35
CA PRO A 700 40.55 -3.08 -22.76
C PRO A 700 39.62 -3.85 -23.71
N ARG A 701 38.99 -4.92 -23.20
CA ARG A 701 38.06 -5.80 -23.94
C ARG A 701 36.71 -5.12 -24.23
N LYS A 702 36.21 -5.34 -25.46
CA LYS A 702 34.87 -4.93 -25.97
C LYS A 702 33.72 -5.39 -25.07
N ALA A 703 32.67 -4.55 -24.95
CA ALA A 703 31.48 -4.75 -24.12
C ALA A 703 30.53 -5.84 -24.65
N SER A 704 30.14 -6.80 -23.80
CA SER A 704 29.00 -7.70 -24.02
C SER A 704 27.78 -7.23 -23.22
N LYS A 705 26.58 -7.50 -23.74
CA LYS A 705 25.29 -7.34 -23.05
C LYS A 705 25.37 -7.95 -21.64
N THR A 706 24.92 -7.21 -20.62
CA THR A 706 24.88 -7.65 -19.21
C THR A 706 24.07 -8.95 -19.06
N GLN A 707 24.76 -10.04 -18.74
CA GLN A 707 24.17 -11.36 -18.46
C GLN A 707 24.06 -11.56 -16.94
N ASP A 708 23.05 -12.30 -16.48
CA ASP A 708 22.80 -12.52 -15.05
C ASP A 708 23.97 -13.29 -14.39
N PRO A 709 24.54 -12.79 -13.27
CA PRO A 709 25.64 -13.44 -12.54
C PRO A 709 25.20 -14.74 -11.84
N ILE A 710 26.15 -15.68 -11.71
CA ILE A 710 25.91 -17.02 -11.14
C ILE A 710 26.72 -17.21 -9.85
N ILE A 711 26.07 -17.73 -8.81
CA ILE A 711 26.65 -18.14 -7.53
C ILE A 711 26.56 -19.66 -7.45
N LEU A 712 27.68 -20.33 -7.20
CA LEU A 712 27.74 -21.79 -7.08
C LEU A 712 27.80 -22.20 -5.61
N LEU A 713 26.89 -23.05 -5.18
CA LEU A 713 26.83 -23.62 -3.84
C LEU A 713 27.71 -24.87 -3.75
N SER A 714 28.15 -25.23 -2.54
CA SER A 714 28.90 -26.46 -2.35
C SER A 714 27.96 -27.66 -2.48
N PRO A 715 28.23 -28.65 -3.36
CA PRO A 715 27.48 -29.91 -3.43
C PRO A 715 27.73 -30.83 -2.22
N SER A 716 28.57 -30.44 -1.26
CA SER A 716 28.86 -31.26 -0.10
C SER A 716 27.68 -31.27 0.87
N ALA A 717 27.28 -32.46 1.32
CA ALA A 717 26.31 -32.61 2.41
C ALA A 717 26.79 -31.93 3.72
N SER A 718 28.09 -31.74 3.90
CA SER A 718 28.65 -31.01 5.05
C SER A 718 28.50 -29.48 4.97
N SER A 719 28.01 -28.94 3.85
CA SER A 719 27.83 -27.49 3.70
C SER A 719 26.69 -26.98 4.58
N LEU A 720 26.96 -25.92 5.35
CA LEU A 720 25.94 -25.22 6.14
C LEU A 720 24.92 -24.50 5.27
N ILE A 721 25.33 -24.04 4.09
CA ILE A 721 24.47 -23.37 3.11
C ILE A 721 24.24 -24.34 1.95
N ARG A 722 22.98 -24.76 1.76
CA ARG A 722 22.51 -25.65 0.70
C ARG A 722 21.34 -25.00 -0.05
N MET A 723 20.86 -25.65 -1.11
CA MET A 723 19.73 -25.14 -1.91
C MET A 723 18.45 -24.94 -1.07
N SER A 724 18.23 -25.74 -0.02
CA SER A 724 17.06 -25.63 0.87
C SER A 724 17.04 -24.37 1.73
N ASN A 725 18.19 -23.92 2.25
CA ASN A 725 18.26 -22.81 3.21
C ASN A 725 18.88 -21.52 2.66
N VAL A 726 19.52 -21.56 1.49
CA VAL A 726 20.24 -20.41 0.92
C VAL A 726 19.37 -19.17 0.73
N ARG A 727 18.07 -19.35 0.44
CA ARG A 727 17.13 -18.23 0.28
C ARG A 727 16.90 -17.53 1.61
N SER A 728 16.55 -18.28 2.66
CA SER A 728 16.38 -17.74 4.00
C SER A 728 17.66 -17.05 4.50
N PHE A 729 18.82 -17.63 4.20
CA PHE A 729 20.10 -17.05 4.59
C PHE A 729 20.47 -15.78 3.81
N LEU A 730 20.61 -15.85 2.48
CA LEU A 730 21.12 -14.73 1.67
C LEU A 730 20.08 -13.63 1.37
N GLN A 731 18.79 -13.96 1.38
CA GLN A 731 17.70 -13.01 1.11
C GLN A 731 17.10 -12.46 2.41
N ASP A 732 16.73 -13.32 3.37
CA ASP A 732 16.04 -12.90 4.59
C ASP A 732 17.01 -12.55 5.73
N GLY A 733 18.26 -13.02 5.63
CA GLY A 733 19.34 -12.71 6.58
C GLY A 733 19.25 -13.53 7.87
N VAL A 734 18.64 -14.72 7.81
CA VAL A 734 18.47 -15.62 8.96
C VAL A 734 19.02 -16.99 8.60
N PHE A 735 19.90 -17.54 9.44
CA PHE A 735 20.37 -18.91 9.26
C PHE A 735 19.37 -19.89 9.86
N ILE A 736 18.85 -20.78 9.03
CA ILE A 736 18.03 -21.94 9.42
C ILE A 736 18.78 -23.20 8.96
N PRO A 737 18.90 -24.26 9.79
CA PRO A 737 19.53 -25.50 9.39
C PRO A 737 18.93 -26.08 8.10
N PRO A 738 19.74 -26.63 7.18
CA PRO A 738 19.25 -27.18 5.91
C PRO A 738 18.16 -28.24 6.03
N ASP A 739 18.13 -28.96 7.16
CA ASP A 739 17.24 -30.10 7.42
C ASP A 739 16.04 -29.69 8.31
N HIS A 740 15.83 -28.40 8.56
CA HIS A 740 14.74 -27.91 9.41
C HIS A 740 13.38 -27.99 8.69
N PRO A 741 12.30 -28.46 9.35
CA PRO A 741 11.00 -28.74 8.71
C PRO A 741 10.28 -27.50 8.16
N THR A 742 10.67 -26.29 8.56
CA THR A 742 10.07 -25.04 8.08
C THR A 742 10.61 -24.59 6.72
N LEU A 743 11.66 -25.24 6.20
CA LEU A 743 12.20 -24.95 4.88
C LEU A 743 11.54 -25.85 3.85
N SER A 744 11.03 -25.27 2.76
CA SER A 744 10.54 -26.06 1.64
C SER A 744 11.70 -26.79 0.97
N MET A 745 11.58 -28.11 0.82
CA MET A 745 12.53 -28.91 0.04
C MET A 745 12.43 -28.51 -1.43
N SER A 746 13.38 -27.70 -1.89
CA SER A 746 13.44 -27.28 -3.28
C SER A 746 14.05 -28.40 -4.13
N ASN A 747 13.23 -29.06 -4.96
CA ASN A 747 13.70 -30.04 -5.96
C ASN A 747 14.36 -29.39 -7.19
N SER A 748 14.51 -28.07 -7.21
CA SER A 748 15.14 -27.34 -8.31
C SER A 748 16.61 -27.06 -8.01
N ASN A 749 17.50 -27.57 -8.86
CA ASN A 749 18.94 -27.27 -8.81
C ASN A 749 19.29 -25.80 -9.14
N ILE A 750 18.29 -24.93 -9.35
CA ILE A 750 18.49 -23.52 -9.71
C ILE A 750 17.52 -22.64 -8.91
N LEU A 751 18.05 -21.65 -8.20
CA LEU A 751 17.28 -20.61 -7.51
C LEU A 751 17.65 -19.21 -8.02
N TYR A 752 16.77 -18.24 -7.80
CA TYR A 752 17.01 -16.85 -8.19
C TYR A 752 16.86 -15.92 -6.99
N ILE A 753 17.87 -15.06 -6.78
CA ILE A 753 17.83 -14.00 -5.76
C ILE A 753 18.08 -12.65 -6.43
N SER A 754 17.30 -11.64 -6.09
CA SER A 754 17.44 -10.29 -6.62
C SER A 754 18.06 -9.39 -5.56
N ARG A 755 19.20 -8.75 -5.87
CA ARG A 755 19.93 -7.89 -4.94
C ARG A 755 20.28 -6.55 -5.60
N PRO A 756 19.98 -5.41 -4.98
CA PRO A 756 20.50 -4.12 -5.42
C PRO A 756 21.98 -4.00 -5.02
N LEU A 757 22.88 -3.89 -6.00
CA LEU A 757 24.32 -3.76 -5.75
C LEU A 757 24.67 -2.36 -5.26
N ARG A 758 25.48 -2.23 -4.20
CA ARG A 758 25.92 -0.94 -3.64
C ARG A 758 27.30 -0.57 -4.21
N MET A 759 27.39 -0.24 -5.49
CA MET A 759 28.67 0.24 -6.04
C MET A 759 28.86 1.73 -5.70
N HIS A 760 29.76 2.02 -4.76
CA HIS A 760 30.32 3.35 -4.54
C HIS A 760 31.10 3.81 -5.78
N SER A 761 30.85 5.03 -6.24
CA SER A 761 31.67 5.70 -7.25
C SER A 761 33.06 5.98 -6.70
N ASP A 762 34.11 5.62 -7.45
CA ASP A 762 35.51 5.84 -7.09
C ASP A 762 35.83 7.36 -7.01
N PRO A 763 36.48 7.87 -5.95
CA PRO A 763 36.80 9.31 -5.80
C PRO A 763 37.90 9.84 -6.72
N SER A 764 38.57 8.99 -7.49
CA SER A 764 39.84 9.29 -8.19
C SER A 764 39.72 9.78 -9.63
N SER A 765 38.50 10.04 -10.14
CA SER A 765 38.29 10.54 -11.51
C SER A 765 37.97 12.05 -11.61
N SER A 766 38.23 12.82 -10.56
CA SER A 766 38.07 14.28 -10.57
C SER A 766 39.34 15.01 -11.02
N SER A 767 39.57 15.08 -12.33
CA SER A 767 40.54 16.05 -12.89
C SER A 767 39.79 17.27 -13.46
N LEU A 768 39.97 18.38 -12.74
CA LEU A 768 39.76 19.80 -13.04
C LEU A 768 38.84 20.22 -14.20
N ARG A 769 37.71 20.86 -13.82
CA ARG A 769 37.15 22.07 -14.48
C ARG A 769 36.25 22.83 -13.49
N PRO A 770 36.48 24.14 -13.24
CA PRO A 770 35.60 24.94 -12.41
C PRO A 770 34.49 25.58 -13.25
N GLY A 771 33.22 25.39 -12.84
CA GLY A 771 32.08 26.15 -13.33
C GLY A 771 30.83 25.30 -13.64
N GLY A 772 29.78 25.47 -12.84
CA GLY A 772 28.42 25.00 -13.16
C GLY A 772 27.89 23.91 -12.21
N GLY A 773 27.09 24.32 -11.22
CA GLY A 773 26.40 23.41 -10.30
C GLY A 773 25.34 22.57 -11.01
N SER A 774 25.47 21.24 -10.93
CA SER A 774 24.39 20.31 -11.24
C SER A 774 24.53 19.01 -10.43
N SER A 775 23.38 18.57 -9.91
CA SER A 775 22.98 17.23 -9.47
C SER A 775 24.06 16.13 -9.42
N SER A 776 24.33 15.58 -8.23
CA SER A 776 24.91 14.24 -8.10
C SER A 776 23.86 13.20 -8.55
N GLN A 777 23.86 12.87 -9.85
CA GLN A 777 23.08 11.77 -10.40
C GLN A 777 23.56 10.44 -9.79
N ILE A 778 22.80 9.90 -8.83
CA ILE A 778 22.87 8.47 -8.51
C ILE A 778 22.13 7.76 -9.64
N THR A 779 22.86 7.16 -10.57
CA THR A 779 22.29 6.39 -11.67
C THR A 779 21.51 5.19 -11.11
N SER A 780 20.18 5.22 -11.30
CA SER A 780 19.26 4.11 -11.08
C SER A 780 19.73 2.86 -11.83
N ARG A 781 20.23 1.86 -11.12
CA ARG A 781 20.47 0.51 -11.65
C ARG A 781 19.34 -0.42 -11.24
N LYS A 782 18.82 -1.20 -12.20
CA LYS A 782 17.90 -2.31 -11.94
C LYS A 782 18.54 -3.28 -10.92
N PRO A 783 17.77 -3.86 -9.98
CA PRO A 783 18.32 -4.88 -9.07
C PRO A 783 18.89 -6.04 -9.90
N THR A 784 20.08 -6.49 -9.54
CA THR A 784 20.78 -7.54 -10.28
C THR A 784 20.23 -8.89 -9.84
N ARG A 785 19.80 -9.70 -10.81
CA ARG A 785 19.31 -11.06 -10.57
C ARG A 785 20.50 -12.02 -10.54
N PHE A 786 20.70 -12.69 -9.42
CA PHE A 786 21.67 -13.75 -9.23
C PHE A 786 21.02 -15.11 -9.43
N ILE A 787 21.71 -15.99 -10.13
CA ILE A 787 21.32 -17.39 -10.30
C ILE A 787 22.14 -18.24 -9.33
N LEU A 788 21.51 -19.02 -8.49
CA LEU A 788 22.16 -19.92 -7.54
C LEU A 788 22.03 -21.35 -8.05
N VAL A 789 23.13 -22.08 -8.10
CA VAL A 789 23.20 -23.46 -8.59
C VAL A 789 24.09 -24.27 -7.66
N ASP A 790 23.81 -25.55 -7.45
CA ASP A 790 24.64 -26.47 -6.64
C ASP A 790 25.42 -27.50 -7.48
N SER A 791 24.98 -27.74 -8.72
CA SER A 791 25.60 -28.69 -9.66
C SER A 791 26.06 -28.03 -10.96
N THR A 792 27.23 -28.45 -11.45
CA THR A 792 27.79 -27.99 -12.74
C THR A 792 27.42 -28.90 -13.92
N ALA A 793 26.61 -29.94 -13.72
CA ALA A 793 26.28 -30.93 -14.75
C ALA A 793 25.70 -30.31 -16.05
N ASN A 794 24.95 -29.20 -15.92
CA ASN A 794 24.32 -28.50 -17.04
C ASN A 794 25.01 -27.17 -17.43
N PHE A 795 26.26 -26.94 -16.98
CA PHE A 795 26.97 -25.69 -17.27
C PHE A 795 27.48 -25.64 -18.71
N ARG A 796 26.92 -24.72 -19.50
CA ARG A 796 27.48 -24.38 -20.82
C ARG A 796 28.82 -23.65 -20.66
N PRO A 797 29.75 -23.73 -21.64
CA PRO A 797 31.03 -23.04 -21.60
C PRO A 797 30.94 -21.53 -21.30
N ASP A 798 29.85 -20.88 -21.75
CA ASP A 798 29.59 -19.45 -21.54
C ASP A 798 29.19 -19.10 -20.09
N TYR A 799 28.63 -20.04 -19.32
CA TYR A 799 28.18 -19.78 -17.94
C TYR A 799 29.35 -19.60 -16.98
N TRP A 800 30.50 -20.20 -17.27
CA TRP A 800 31.74 -20.00 -16.51
C TRP A 800 32.22 -18.55 -16.53
N GLN A 801 31.86 -17.76 -17.55
CA GLN A 801 32.17 -16.32 -17.60
C GLN A 801 31.24 -15.48 -16.70
N ARG A 802 30.11 -16.06 -16.26
CA ARG A 802 29.11 -15.42 -15.38
C ARG A 802 29.31 -15.79 -13.90
N LEU A 803 30.22 -16.70 -13.58
CA LEU A 803 30.48 -17.15 -12.23
C LEU A 803 31.11 -16.04 -11.40
N VAL A 804 30.42 -15.58 -10.35
CA VAL A 804 30.87 -14.49 -9.49
C VAL A 804 31.34 -14.98 -8.13
N ALA A 805 30.76 -16.05 -7.60
CA ALA A 805 31.09 -16.58 -6.29
C ALA A 805 30.91 -18.10 -6.22
N VAL A 806 31.72 -18.76 -5.38
CA VAL A 806 31.70 -20.20 -5.12
C VAL A 806 31.75 -20.45 -3.61
N PHE A 807 30.74 -21.12 -3.07
CA PHE A 807 30.74 -21.60 -1.70
C PHE A 807 31.54 -22.91 -1.61
N THR A 808 32.37 -23.03 -0.57
CA THR A 808 33.23 -24.19 -0.37
C THR A 808 33.21 -24.66 1.08
N THR A 809 33.43 -25.97 1.28
CA THR A 809 33.62 -26.60 2.59
C THR A 809 35.08 -26.95 2.88
N GLY A 810 36.02 -26.59 2.00
CA GLY A 810 37.45 -26.93 2.15
C GLY A 810 37.88 -28.22 1.46
N GLN A 811 36.94 -29.02 0.96
CA GLN A 811 37.24 -30.31 0.33
C GLN A 811 37.56 -30.15 -1.17
N THR A 812 38.76 -30.54 -1.57
CA THR A 812 39.26 -30.35 -2.96
C THR A 812 38.50 -31.17 -4.01
N TRP A 813 37.89 -32.30 -3.64
CA TRP A 813 37.09 -33.10 -4.56
C TRP A 813 35.88 -32.35 -5.11
N GLN A 814 35.38 -31.33 -4.38
CA GLN A 814 34.24 -30.49 -4.78
C GLN A 814 34.45 -29.87 -6.17
N PHE A 815 35.70 -29.56 -6.51
CA PHE A 815 36.04 -28.82 -7.73
C PHE A 815 36.36 -29.73 -8.92
N LYS A 816 36.35 -31.06 -8.76
CA LYS A 816 36.72 -31.99 -9.85
C LYS A 816 35.84 -31.85 -11.10
N SER A 817 34.55 -31.54 -10.92
CA SER A 817 33.59 -31.33 -12.00
C SER A 817 33.56 -29.90 -12.53
N TYR A 818 34.43 -29.01 -12.03
CA TYR A 818 34.45 -27.60 -12.41
C TYR A 818 35.45 -27.38 -13.55
N LYS A 819 35.21 -26.34 -14.36
CA LYS A 819 36.14 -25.96 -15.44
C LYS A 819 37.55 -25.68 -14.92
N TRP A 820 37.65 -25.05 -13.74
CA TRP A 820 38.90 -24.86 -13.01
C TRP A 820 38.90 -25.78 -11.80
N SER A 821 39.54 -26.94 -11.93
CA SER A 821 39.58 -27.96 -10.88
C SER A 821 40.61 -27.66 -9.79
N SER A 822 41.61 -26.83 -10.10
CA SER A 822 42.59 -26.38 -9.11
C SER A 822 42.05 -25.17 -8.32
N PRO A 823 41.94 -25.23 -6.98
CA PRO A 823 41.39 -24.13 -6.17
C PRO A 823 42.08 -22.77 -6.38
N PRO A 824 43.43 -22.69 -6.48
CA PRO A 824 44.10 -21.41 -6.72
C PRO A 824 43.76 -20.78 -8.08
N GLU A 825 43.42 -21.59 -9.08
CA GLU A 825 42.99 -21.10 -10.39
C GLU A 825 41.50 -20.73 -10.39
N LEU A 826 40.66 -21.51 -9.72
CA LEU A 826 39.24 -21.22 -9.54
C LEU A 826 39.01 -19.87 -8.87
N PHE A 827 39.71 -19.58 -7.77
CA PHE A 827 39.51 -18.33 -7.03
C PHE A 827 40.16 -17.10 -7.70
N LYS A 828 40.99 -17.30 -8.73
CA LYS A 828 41.34 -16.22 -9.68
C LYS A 828 40.15 -15.82 -10.55
N HIS A 829 39.14 -16.68 -10.72
CA HIS A 829 37.98 -16.45 -11.59
C HIS A 829 36.65 -16.23 -10.85
N ALA A 830 36.50 -16.67 -9.60
CA ALA A 830 35.32 -16.41 -8.75
C ALA A 830 35.71 -16.09 -7.30
N THR A 831 34.88 -15.38 -6.55
CA THR A 831 35.10 -15.14 -5.10
C THR A 831 34.77 -16.39 -4.30
N GLY A 832 35.72 -16.91 -3.52
CA GLY A 832 35.46 -18.04 -2.63
C GLY A 832 34.79 -17.60 -1.33
N VAL A 833 33.78 -18.34 -0.88
CA VAL A 833 33.09 -18.11 0.40
C VAL A 833 33.07 -19.41 1.20
N TYR A 834 33.65 -19.38 2.40
CA TYR A 834 33.56 -20.46 3.38
C TYR A 834 32.66 -20.01 4.52
N VAL A 835 31.68 -20.85 4.89
CA VAL A 835 30.78 -20.61 6.03
C VAL A 835 30.93 -21.75 7.01
N GLY A 836 31.41 -21.44 8.22
CA GLY A 836 31.59 -22.40 9.32
C GLY A 836 30.84 -22.00 10.57
N TRP A 837 30.91 -22.83 11.61
CA TRP A 837 30.34 -22.49 12.92
C TRP A 837 31.25 -21.54 13.69
N ARG A 838 30.65 -20.65 14.48
CA ARG A 838 31.38 -19.75 15.36
C ARG A 838 32.04 -20.53 16.50
N GLY A 839 33.35 -20.34 16.66
CA GLY A 839 34.17 -21.04 17.65
C GLY A 839 34.85 -22.30 17.12
N GLU A 840 34.58 -22.71 15.88
CA GLU A 840 35.33 -23.77 15.20
C GLU A 840 36.50 -23.19 14.39
N ASP A 841 37.61 -23.93 14.37
CA ASP A 841 38.78 -23.57 13.58
C ASP A 841 38.52 -23.76 12.09
N ILE A 842 38.86 -22.74 11.29
CA ILE A 842 38.76 -22.80 9.83
C ILE A 842 39.69 -23.93 9.32
N PRO A 843 39.22 -24.82 8.43
CA PRO A 843 40.03 -25.91 7.86
C PRO A 843 41.35 -25.42 7.27
N ARG A 844 42.42 -26.22 7.46
CA ARG A 844 43.79 -25.85 7.02
C ARG A 844 43.86 -25.65 5.51
N GLU A 845 43.06 -26.39 4.77
CA GLU A 845 42.92 -26.32 3.32
C GLU A 845 42.37 -24.95 2.90
N VAL A 846 41.31 -24.47 3.55
CA VAL A 846 40.73 -23.14 3.28
C VAL A 846 41.73 -22.03 3.63
N LYS A 847 42.44 -22.16 4.76
CA LYS A 847 43.52 -21.23 5.15
C LYS A 847 44.64 -21.20 4.09
N SER A 848 44.97 -22.34 3.49
CA SER A 848 46.02 -22.45 2.47
C SER A 848 45.67 -21.75 1.15
N TRP A 849 44.38 -21.55 0.85
CA TRP A 849 43.92 -20.87 -0.36
C TRP A 849 44.03 -19.33 -0.29
N GLY A 850 44.34 -18.79 0.90
CA GLY A 850 44.70 -17.38 1.10
C GLY A 850 43.57 -16.40 0.77
N ARG A 851 43.94 -15.21 0.26
CA ARG A 851 43.03 -14.07 0.01
C ARG A 851 41.90 -14.34 -1.02
N GLY A 852 41.93 -15.46 -1.72
CA GLY A 852 40.91 -15.86 -2.69
C GLY A 852 39.60 -16.37 -2.06
N VAL A 853 39.64 -16.79 -0.78
CA VAL A 853 38.49 -17.32 -0.06
C VAL A 853 38.27 -16.54 1.23
N GLN A 854 37.07 -16.00 1.40
CA GLN A 854 36.65 -15.28 2.60
C GLN A 854 35.91 -16.24 3.53
N SER A 855 36.30 -16.28 4.81
CA SER A 855 35.70 -17.14 5.83
C SER A 855 34.73 -16.35 6.71
N TYR A 856 33.52 -16.88 6.86
CA TYR A 856 32.48 -16.33 7.71
C TYR A 856 32.02 -17.38 8.72
N ALA A 857 31.63 -16.92 9.91
CA ALA A 857 31.21 -17.80 11.00
C ALA A 857 29.77 -17.48 11.41
N VAL A 858 28.92 -18.51 11.47
CA VAL A 858 27.51 -18.42 11.84
C VAL A 858 27.30 -19.07 13.21
N GLU A 859 26.34 -18.56 13.99
CA GLU A 859 26.00 -19.14 15.30
C GLU A 859 25.13 -20.40 15.15
N ARG A 860 25.33 -21.39 16.03
CA ARG A 860 24.56 -22.63 16.01
C ARG A 860 23.05 -22.36 16.17
N TRP A 861 22.25 -23.23 15.58
CA TRP A 861 20.79 -23.15 15.71
C TRP A 861 20.37 -23.47 17.14
N ASP A 862 19.47 -22.67 17.70
CA ASP A 862 18.88 -22.88 19.03
C ASP A 862 17.38 -23.09 18.87
N GLU A 863 16.92 -24.31 19.14
CA GLU A 863 15.52 -24.71 19.02
C GLU A 863 14.60 -23.92 19.97
N LYS A 864 15.11 -23.44 21.12
CA LYS A 864 14.32 -22.67 22.09
C LYS A 864 14.11 -21.22 21.66
N GLY A 865 15.04 -20.65 20.91
CA GLY A 865 15.00 -19.26 20.43
C GLY A 865 14.33 -19.09 19.06
N GLY A 866 14.36 -20.12 18.22
CA GLY A 866 13.83 -20.09 16.85
C GLY A 866 14.36 -18.90 16.05
N VAL A 867 13.50 -18.31 15.20
CA VAL A 867 13.81 -17.14 14.36
C VAL A 867 14.10 -15.86 15.18
N HIS A 868 13.73 -15.84 16.46
CA HIS A 868 13.93 -14.70 17.37
C HIS A 868 15.03 -14.93 18.42
N GLY A 869 15.83 -15.99 18.27
CA GLY A 869 16.89 -16.34 19.22
C GLY A 869 17.93 -15.23 19.41
N ALA A 870 18.48 -15.14 20.62
CA ALA A 870 19.56 -14.22 20.94
C ALA A 870 20.79 -14.55 20.08
N GLY A 871 21.11 -13.69 19.09
CA GLY A 871 22.22 -13.91 18.15
C GLY A 871 21.83 -13.80 16.67
N ARG A 872 20.56 -13.96 16.31
CA ARG A 872 20.09 -13.97 14.90
C ARG A 872 20.32 -12.65 14.14
N TRP A 873 20.48 -11.54 14.85
CA TRP A 873 20.87 -10.27 14.23
C TRP A 873 22.29 -10.30 13.65
N ARG A 874 23.18 -11.18 14.15
CA ARG A 874 24.54 -11.39 13.65
C ARG A 874 24.57 -12.17 12.35
N ASP A 875 23.59 -13.07 12.12
CA ASP A 875 23.45 -13.77 10.83
C ASP A 875 23.30 -12.75 9.69
N ARG A 876 22.56 -11.66 9.94
CA ARG A 876 22.42 -10.54 8.99
C ARG A 876 23.72 -9.80 8.74
N GLU A 877 24.56 -9.63 9.77
CA GLU A 877 25.89 -9.02 9.62
C GLU A 877 26.82 -9.91 8.77
N VAL A 878 26.81 -11.22 9.01
CA VAL A 878 27.53 -12.21 8.22
C VAL A 878 27.09 -12.18 6.76
N VAL A 879 25.78 -12.15 6.50
CA VAL A 879 25.22 -12.10 5.15
C VAL A 879 25.61 -10.81 4.42
N GLU A 880 25.56 -9.65 5.09
CA GLU A 880 26.05 -8.39 4.49
C GLU A 880 27.56 -8.45 4.21
N GLY A 881 28.34 -9.11 5.08
CA GLY A 881 29.76 -9.36 4.85
C GLY A 881 30.02 -10.21 3.61
N ILE A 882 29.26 -11.30 3.42
CA ILE A 882 29.33 -12.17 2.24
C ILE A 882 29.00 -11.38 0.97
N TRP A 883 27.91 -10.61 0.99
CA TRP A 883 27.52 -9.79 -0.16
C TRP A 883 28.57 -8.72 -0.49
N THR A 884 29.20 -8.13 0.52
CA THR A 884 30.30 -7.17 0.33
C THR A 884 31.48 -7.81 -0.41
N ALA A 885 31.88 -9.03 -0.05
CA ALA A 885 32.96 -9.75 -0.73
C ALA A 885 32.59 -10.15 -2.18
N ILE A 886 31.33 -10.54 -2.42
CA ILE A 886 30.83 -10.83 -3.76
C ILE A 886 30.84 -9.56 -4.63
N GLU A 887 30.35 -8.44 -4.09
CA GLU A 887 30.32 -7.15 -4.78
C GLU A 887 31.74 -6.63 -5.09
N GLU A 888 32.67 -6.74 -4.15
CA GLU A 888 34.06 -6.37 -4.36
C GLU A 888 34.73 -7.26 -5.41
N GLY A 889 34.50 -8.58 -5.36
CA GLY A 889 35.00 -9.52 -6.37
C GLY A 889 34.43 -9.26 -7.76
N MET A 890 33.13 -8.94 -7.84
CA MET A 890 32.48 -8.51 -9.09
C MET A 890 33.12 -7.23 -9.64
N ARG A 891 33.37 -6.23 -8.77
CA ARG A 891 34.02 -4.96 -9.14
C ARG A 891 35.42 -5.17 -9.68
N LEU A 892 36.26 -5.95 -9.00
CA LEU A 892 37.62 -6.30 -9.45
C LEU A 892 37.62 -6.99 -10.83
N ARG A 893 36.54 -7.69 -11.17
CA ARG A 893 36.35 -8.39 -12.44
C ARG A 893 35.66 -7.53 -13.51
N GLY A 894 35.41 -6.25 -13.25
CA GLY A 894 34.83 -5.31 -14.20
C GLY A 894 33.31 -5.43 -14.37
N TRP A 895 32.63 -6.15 -13.48
CA TRP A 895 31.16 -6.13 -13.44
C TRP A 895 30.71 -4.75 -12.97
N GLY A 896 29.86 -4.10 -13.77
CA GLY A 896 29.29 -2.80 -13.41
C GLY A 896 30.15 -1.57 -13.72
N SER A 897 31.33 -1.70 -14.35
CA SER A 897 32.16 -0.56 -14.80
C SER A 897 31.76 0.01 -16.18
N LYS A 898 30.48 -0.09 -16.56
CA LYS A 898 29.93 0.50 -17.79
C LYS A 898 28.63 1.23 -17.53
#